data_AF-A0A4Q1SDG3-F1
#
_entry.id   AF-A0A4Q1SDG3-F1
#
_cell.length_a   1.000
_cell.length_b   1.000
_cell.length_c   1.000
_cell.angle_alpha   90.00
_cell.angle_beta   90.00
_cell.angle_gamma   90.00
#
_symmetry.space_group_name_H-M   'P 1'
#
loop_
_entity.id
_entity.type
_entity.pdbx_description
1 polymer ?
#
loop_
_entity_poly.entity_id
_entity_poly.type
_entity_poly.pdbx_seq_one_letter_code
_entity_poly.pdbx_strand_id
1 'polypeptide(L)'
;MPDYVYLLENRLSLAQRNSLTTVRDVARAHGMNVFLAGGAVRDLTTGFPVRDLDFSVQGNALKLKKDLEKAGAALWGEYEPSRTLFFWLHGIRVEVSSARREHFPKPGKPVYEWAPILEDLRRRDFTANAMAVSLNEGSYGLLLDPLNGIADLEARILRLVSPYGFIEDPSRLLRATRLLARTGWEMDERTRTRYENAKEENAIAAITPYLKGYELEEIGHEDDGLKALKALETEGWLKVLDPAWTSAKADVHGLEALHTTLIQLLMQGIHPDHSAAQTQLLTAKLPAKELDALKKLFPRPGFVRQWEHLDESAKEFQKELLDKKNASPSATWKLLTSYAPEAVLWLAYTSKNAAVQTKFKNFSTVWPEFRQKIPTALMLEMRIAPDLPGYEDLVQEIFFQLMDGNLATDEAMRAFLEPHSPPAPPPPVSIKRTRGKRGSVKIKAEEEDLDDEEDLPTRDELEEEAERNLDDEDEADDEMDEDHSVPPPVRAKPVAAKAEAKPKPEVKAEPKKEPAAAKPVAVATKAAAKPVKAAPAVKAVPAKAVAAKPAPAKNTPAKVVAKAPAKAAHKPAPAAPAKSAKPATKHAPAKSTAKAPVKTAKPAPKPVAKKAAPAKAPAKPVAKKAAPAKKAPAKPAKKR
;
A
#
# COMPACT_ATOMS: atom_id res chain seq x y z
N MET A 1 16.43 11.60 8.98
CA MET A 1 15.18 11.39 8.19
C MET A 1 15.36 10.15 7.34
N PRO A 2 14.28 9.42 6.99
CA PRO A 2 14.36 8.30 6.06
C PRO A 2 14.82 8.77 4.67
N ASP A 3 15.64 7.97 4.00
CA ASP A 3 15.88 8.13 2.57
C ASP A 3 14.72 7.48 1.80
N TYR A 4 13.87 8.31 1.20
CA TYR A 4 12.72 7.83 0.44
C TYR A 4 13.08 7.31 -0.95
N VAL A 5 14.27 7.59 -1.49
CA VAL A 5 14.76 6.90 -2.69
C VAL A 5 15.00 5.43 -2.34
N TYR A 6 15.78 5.18 -1.28
CA TYR A 6 16.01 3.83 -0.76
C TYR A 6 14.69 3.10 -0.40
N LEU A 7 13.72 3.77 0.24
CA LEU A 7 12.42 3.15 0.54
C LEU A 7 11.63 2.79 -0.73
N LEU A 8 11.54 3.69 -1.71
CA LEU A 8 10.86 3.43 -2.99
C LEU A 8 11.52 2.28 -3.78
N GLU A 9 12.83 2.13 -3.67
CA GLU A 9 13.58 1.08 -4.36
C GLU A 9 13.48 -0.28 -3.68
N ASN A 10 13.43 -0.35 -2.34
CA ASN A 10 13.60 -1.59 -1.57
C ASN A 10 12.35 -2.08 -0.83
N ARG A 11 11.34 -1.23 -0.59
CA ARG A 11 10.05 -1.64 0.05
C ARG A 11 8.90 -1.82 -0.93
N LEU A 12 8.99 -1.31 -2.16
CA LEU A 12 8.00 -1.54 -3.20
C LEU A 12 8.33 -2.80 -4.00
N SER A 13 7.32 -3.63 -4.26
CA SER A 13 7.47 -4.82 -5.11
C SER A 13 7.87 -4.43 -6.54
N LEU A 14 8.39 -5.37 -7.34
CA LEU A 14 8.73 -5.09 -8.74
C LEU A 14 7.51 -4.59 -9.53
N ALA A 15 6.33 -5.18 -9.30
CA ALA A 15 5.07 -4.71 -9.88
C ALA A 15 4.73 -3.26 -9.47
N GLN A 16 4.92 -2.90 -8.21
CA GLN A 16 4.68 -1.54 -7.71
C GLN A 16 5.68 -0.53 -8.30
N ARG A 17 6.96 -0.87 -8.39
CA ARG A 17 8.01 -0.03 -9.00
C ARG A 17 7.76 0.17 -10.51
N ASN A 18 7.29 -0.86 -11.21
CA ASN A 18 6.87 -0.77 -12.61
C ASN A 18 5.65 0.15 -12.76
N SER A 19 4.59 -0.04 -11.98
CA SER A 19 3.39 0.82 -12.02
C SER A 19 3.69 2.28 -11.66
N LEU A 20 4.55 2.53 -10.68
CA LEU A 20 5.03 3.85 -10.32
C LEU A 20 5.79 4.50 -11.48
N THR A 21 6.68 3.76 -12.12
CA THR A 21 7.44 4.22 -13.30
C THR A 21 6.51 4.57 -14.45
N THR A 22 5.55 3.71 -14.78
CA THR A 22 4.54 3.97 -15.82
C THR A 22 3.72 5.24 -15.55
N VAL A 23 3.21 5.42 -14.33
CA VAL A 23 2.43 6.62 -13.98
C VAL A 23 3.30 7.88 -14.02
N ARG A 24 4.54 7.81 -13.51
CA ARG A 24 5.51 8.92 -13.58
C ARG A 24 5.81 9.32 -15.01
N ASP A 25 6.07 8.36 -15.87
CA ASP A 25 6.55 8.62 -17.21
C ASP A 25 5.42 9.14 -18.13
N VAL A 26 4.18 8.67 -17.93
CA VAL A 26 2.98 9.27 -18.56
C VAL A 26 2.67 10.67 -18.03
N ALA A 27 2.82 10.93 -16.72
CA ALA A 27 2.66 12.27 -16.16
C ALA A 27 3.71 13.26 -16.70
N ARG A 28 4.99 12.84 -16.79
CA ARG A 28 6.08 13.60 -17.41
C ARG A 28 5.76 13.96 -18.87
N ALA A 29 5.23 13.01 -19.65
CA ALA A 29 4.86 13.25 -21.06
C ALA A 29 3.75 14.31 -21.24
N HIS A 30 2.91 14.52 -20.22
CA HIS A 30 1.91 15.61 -20.18
C HIS A 30 2.40 16.90 -19.51
N GLY A 31 3.67 16.95 -19.06
CA GLY A 31 4.23 18.09 -18.33
C GLY A 31 3.60 18.33 -16.95
N MET A 32 3.08 17.27 -16.30
CA MET A 32 2.46 17.36 -14.97
C MET A 32 3.42 16.87 -13.90
N ASN A 33 3.53 17.61 -12.80
CA ASN A 33 4.25 17.11 -11.63
C ASN A 33 3.43 16.01 -10.94
N VAL A 34 4.09 14.95 -10.51
CA VAL A 34 3.50 13.76 -9.90
C VAL A 34 4.12 13.46 -8.54
N PHE A 35 3.29 13.03 -7.59
CA PHE A 35 3.65 12.72 -6.23
C PHE A 35 2.95 11.43 -5.79
N LEU A 36 3.68 10.51 -5.14
CA LEU A 36 3.05 9.44 -4.35
C LEU A 36 2.56 10.09 -3.04
N ALA A 37 1.37 9.77 -2.55
CA ALA A 37 0.77 10.42 -1.40
C ALA A 37 0.03 9.43 -0.48
N GLY A 38 -0.69 9.95 0.52
CA GLY A 38 -1.78 9.21 1.17
C GLY A 38 -1.35 7.95 1.92
N GLY A 39 -2.12 6.87 1.72
CA GLY A 39 -1.91 5.61 2.42
C GLY A 39 -0.58 4.95 2.03
N ALA A 40 -0.21 5.06 0.75
CA ALA A 40 1.03 4.50 0.24
C ALA A 40 2.27 5.07 0.95
N VAL A 41 2.34 6.38 1.18
CA VAL A 41 3.48 7.02 1.88
C VAL A 41 3.51 6.66 3.37
N ARG A 42 2.36 6.61 4.03
CA ARG A 42 2.24 6.14 5.42
C ARG A 42 2.84 4.74 5.56
N ASP A 43 2.34 3.79 4.76
CA ASP A 43 2.69 2.37 4.87
C ASP A 43 4.15 2.12 4.48
N LEU A 44 4.61 2.77 3.40
CA LEU A 44 6.01 2.77 2.96
C LEU A 44 6.97 3.23 4.08
N THR A 45 6.58 4.23 4.86
CA THR A 45 7.39 4.77 5.96
C THR A 45 7.37 3.84 7.17
N THR A 46 6.19 3.42 7.62
CA THR A 46 6.01 2.60 8.83
C THR A 46 6.45 1.15 8.65
N GLY A 47 6.57 0.67 7.40
CA GLY A 47 6.89 -0.73 7.09
C GLY A 47 5.67 -1.65 7.04
N PHE A 48 4.45 -1.09 6.97
CA PHE A 48 3.28 -1.89 6.60
C PHE A 48 3.32 -2.23 5.10
N PRO A 49 2.68 -3.33 4.67
CA PRO A 49 2.51 -3.59 3.24
C PRO A 49 1.80 -2.43 2.54
N VAL A 50 2.46 -1.87 1.52
CA VAL A 50 1.84 -0.96 0.56
C VAL A 50 0.90 -1.81 -0.30
N ARG A 51 -0.40 -1.50 -0.32
CA ARG A 51 -1.44 -2.29 -1.00
C ARG A 51 -1.83 -1.68 -2.35
N ASP A 52 -1.89 -0.36 -2.35
CA ASP A 52 -2.32 0.53 -3.41
C ASP A 52 -1.30 1.66 -3.57
N LEU A 53 -1.29 2.29 -4.75
CA LEU A 53 -0.44 3.45 -5.04
C LEU A 53 -1.32 4.69 -5.31
N ASP A 54 -1.39 5.58 -4.31
CA ASP A 54 -2.09 6.86 -4.37
C ASP A 54 -1.21 7.92 -5.06
N PHE A 55 -1.55 8.34 -6.27
CA PHE A 55 -0.88 9.45 -6.96
C PHE A 55 -1.70 10.74 -6.88
N SER A 56 -1.03 11.85 -6.56
CA SER A 56 -1.56 13.21 -6.69
C SER A 56 -0.77 13.92 -7.79
N VAL A 57 -1.46 14.45 -8.81
CA VAL A 57 -0.84 15.15 -9.96
C VAL A 57 -1.24 16.62 -10.02
N GLN A 58 -0.25 17.51 -10.17
CA GLN A 58 -0.49 18.94 -10.37
C GLN A 58 -0.91 19.19 -11.83
N GLY A 59 -2.19 19.01 -12.11
CA GLY A 59 -2.75 19.16 -13.45
C GLY A 59 -4.20 18.67 -13.56
N ASN A 60 -4.48 17.92 -14.62
CA ASN A 60 -5.78 17.27 -14.82
C ASN A 60 -5.54 15.78 -15.12
N ALA A 61 -5.69 14.94 -14.10
CA ALA A 61 -5.48 13.49 -14.18
C ALA A 61 -6.28 12.82 -15.31
N LEU A 62 -7.47 13.33 -15.64
CA LEU A 62 -8.32 12.80 -16.72
C LEU A 62 -7.64 12.82 -18.09
N LYS A 63 -6.65 13.72 -18.31
CA LYS A 63 -5.84 13.72 -19.54
C LYS A 63 -4.93 12.50 -19.66
N LEU A 64 -4.45 11.98 -18.52
CA LEU A 64 -3.52 10.84 -18.47
C LEU A 64 -4.23 9.52 -18.83
N LYS A 65 -5.57 9.46 -18.66
CA LYS A 65 -6.40 8.27 -18.83
C LYS A 65 -6.03 7.42 -20.05
N LYS A 66 -6.07 8.03 -21.24
CA LYS A 66 -5.83 7.32 -22.51
C LYS A 66 -4.41 6.83 -22.70
N ASP A 67 -3.44 7.44 -22.03
CA ASP A 67 -2.02 7.08 -22.17
C ASP A 67 -1.60 6.05 -21.11
N LEU A 68 -2.23 6.09 -19.93
CA LEU A 68 -2.20 4.98 -18.97
C LEU A 68 -2.87 3.72 -19.55
N GLU A 69 -4.03 3.85 -20.21
CA GLU A 69 -4.71 2.75 -20.92
C GLU A 69 -3.82 2.13 -22.01
N LYS A 70 -3.10 2.94 -22.80
CA LYS A 70 -2.09 2.44 -23.77
C LYS A 70 -0.90 1.75 -23.10
N ALA A 71 -0.51 2.19 -21.91
CA ALA A 71 0.57 1.60 -21.12
C ALA A 71 0.14 0.36 -20.32
N GLY A 72 -1.06 -0.19 -20.58
CA GLY A 72 -1.53 -1.44 -19.98
C GLY A 72 -2.39 -1.27 -18.73
N ALA A 73 -2.74 -0.05 -18.32
CA ALA A 73 -3.60 0.18 -17.16
C ALA A 73 -5.08 -0.08 -17.50
N ALA A 74 -5.70 -1.06 -16.85
CA ALA A 74 -7.13 -1.31 -17.01
C ALA A 74 -7.94 -0.34 -16.13
N LEU A 75 -8.76 0.52 -16.74
CA LEU A 75 -9.63 1.45 -16.01
C LEU A 75 -10.66 0.68 -15.17
N TRP A 76 -10.62 0.89 -13.86
CA TRP A 76 -11.55 0.32 -12.90
C TRP A 76 -12.70 1.26 -12.53
N GLY A 77 -12.50 2.57 -12.59
CA GLY A 77 -13.53 3.57 -12.35
C GLY A 77 -13.01 4.99 -12.49
N GLU A 78 -13.89 5.98 -12.43
CA GLU A 78 -13.52 7.39 -12.39
C GLU A 78 -14.53 8.21 -11.57
N TYR A 79 -14.04 9.24 -10.89
CA TYR A 79 -14.85 10.20 -10.16
C TYR A 79 -14.53 11.62 -10.67
N GLU A 80 -15.29 12.02 -11.70
CA GLU A 80 -15.15 13.30 -12.40
C GLU A 80 -15.07 14.54 -11.48
N PRO A 81 -15.87 14.69 -10.41
CA PRO A 81 -15.84 15.90 -9.58
C PRO A 81 -14.48 16.19 -8.93
N SER A 82 -13.81 15.15 -8.41
CA SER A 82 -12.47 15.25 -7.83
C SER A 82 -11.35 15.11 -8.86
N ARG A 83 -11.70 14.72 -10.10
CA ARG A 83 -10.78 14.22 -11.13
C ARG A 83 -9.86 13.11 -10.60
N THR A 84 -10.48 12.08 -10.05
CA THR A 84 -9.84 10.82 -9.65
C THR A 84 -10.09 9.75 -10.71
N LEU A 85 -9.05 9.02 -11.10
CA LEU A 85 -9.11 7.80 -11.91
C LEU A 85 -8.66 6.61 -11.06
N PHE A 86 -9.32 5.46 -11.21
CA PHE A 86 -8.92 4.20 -10.60
C PHE A 86 -8.48 3.21 -11.67
N PHE A 87 -7.32 2.59 -11.46
CA PHE A 87 -6.68 1.68 -12.40
C PHE A 87 -6.22 0.39 -11.72
N TRP A 88 -6.11 -0.65 -12.55
CA TRP A 88 -5.40 -1.88 -12.27
C TRP A 88 -4.22 -2.00 -13.24
N LEU A 89 -3.01 -2.05 -12.70
CA LEU A 89 -1.76 -1.95 -13.47
C LEU A 89 -0.70 -2.87 -12.85
N HIS A 90 -0.15 -3.80 -13.63
CA HIS A 90 0.80 -4.85 -13.20
C HIS A 90 0.37 -5.69 -11.99
N GLY A 91 -0.94 -5.86 -11.74
CA GLY A 91 -1.44 -6.57 -10.55
C GLY A 91 -1.61 -5.68 -9.31
N ILE A 92 -1.49 -4.36 -9.47
CA ILE A 92 -1.55 -3.38 -8.38
C ILE A 92 -2.70 -2.40 -8.61
N ARG A 93 -3.41 -2.04 -7.54
CA ARG A 93 -4.41 -0.96 -7.52
C ARG A 93 -3.73 0.40 -7.53
N VAL A 94 -4.18 1.29 -8.41
CA VAL A 94 -3.58 2.61 -8.63
C VAL A 94 -4.68 3.68 -8.63
N GLU A 95 -4.63 4.64 -7.71
CA GLU A 95 -5.44 5.87 -7.80
C GLU A 95 -4.60 6.98 -8.43
N VAL A 96 -5.13 7.69 -9.43
CA VAL A 96 -4.52 8.92 -9.97
C VAL A 96 -5.50 10.08 -9.81
N SER A 97 -5.19 10.99 -8.89
CA SER A 97 -6.05 12.10 -8.50
C SER A 97 -5.43 13.45 -8.85
N SER A 98 -6.25 14.43 -9.22
CA SER A 98 -5.76 15.80 -9.46
C SER A 98 -5.59 16.56 -8.15
N ALA A 99 -4.41 17.15 -7.94
CA ALA A 99 -4.07 17.94 -6.76
C ALA A 99 -5.01 19.14 -6.61
N ARG A 100 -5.64 19.26 -5.45
CA ARG A 100 -6.77 20.16 -5.25
C ARG A 100 -6.92 20.58 -3.79
N ARG A 101 -7.51 21.75 -3.60
CA ARG A 101 -8.10 22.21 -2.34
C ARG A 101 -9.59 21.84 -2.34
N GLU A 102 -10.12 21.52 -1.17
CA GLU A 102 -11.53 21.22 -0.96
C GLU A 102 -12.10 22.26 0.02
N HIS A 103 -13.23 22.87 -0.33
CA HIS A 103 -14.01 23.72 0.57
C HIS A 103 -15.40 23.11 0.74
N PHE A 104 -15.99 23.21 1.94
CA PHE A 104 -17.25 22.56 2.28
C PHE A 104 -18.35 23.59 2.62
N PRO A 105 -19.07 24.16 1.63
CA PRO A 105 -20.23 25.00 1.89
C PRO A 105 -21.36 24.30 2.66
N LYS A 106 -21.37 22.95 2.65
CA LYS A 106 -22.23 22.08 3.45
C LYS A 106 -21.46 20.78 3.81
N PRO A 107 -21.71 20.18 4.98
CA PRO A 107 -21.19 18.85 5.34
C PRO A 107 -21.34 17.82 4.22
N GLY A 108 -20.28 17.03 3.99
CA GLY A 108 -20.20 15.98 2.97
C GLY A 108 -20.22 16.48 1.52
N LYS A 109 -20.25 17.78 1.25
CA LYS A 109 -20.42 18.36 -0.10
C LYS A 109 -19.26 19.31 -0.45
N PRO A 110 -18.09 18.76 -0.82
CA PRO A 110 -16.94 19.56 -1.24
C PRO A 110 -17.21 20.30 -2.56
N VAL A 111 -16.59 21.46 -2.67
CA VAL A 111 -16.29 22.18 -3.91
C VAL A 111 -14.78 22.10 -4.11
N TYR A 112 -14.36 21.74 -5.33
CA TYR A 112 -12.97 21.46 -5.67
C TYR A 112 -12.31 22.64 -6.39
N GLU A 113 -11.17 23.11 -5.86
CA GLU A 113 -10.32 24.14 -6.46
C GLU A 113 -8.96 23.51 -6.83
N TRP A 114 -8.49 23.63 -8.06
CA TRP A 114 -7.22 23.00 -8.49
C TRP A 114 -6.03 23.76 -7.88
N ALA A 115 -5.14 23.05 -7.17
CA ALA A 115 -4.21 23.68 -6.24
C ALA A 115 -2.85 22.94 -6.18
N PRO A 116 -1.80 23.56 -5.62
CA PRO A 116 -0.52 22.89 -5.40
C PRO A 116 -0.60 21.71 -4.43
N ILE A 117 0.36 20.79 -4.50
CA ILE A 117 0.43 19.60 -3.64
C ILE A 117 0.35 19.94 -2.13
N LEU A 118 0.91 21.07 -1.67
CA LEU A 118 0.84 21.48 -0.27
C LEU A 118 -0.60 21.78 0.20
N GLU A 119 -1.48 22.27 -0.67
CA GLU A 119 -2.91 22.44 -0.35
C GLU A 119 -3.65 21.10 -0.45
N ASP A 120 -3.26 20.23 -1.39
CA ASP A 120 -3.79 18.86 -1.51
C ASP A 120 -3.47 17.97 -0.30
N LEU A 121 -2.38 18.26 0.40
CA LEU A 121 -2.06 17.63 1.69
C LEU A 121 -2.86 18.26 2.84
N ARG A 122 -3.00 19.59 2.89
CA ARG A 122 -3.76 20.30 3.94
C ARG A 122 -5.25 19.97 4.00
N ARG A 123 -5.85 19.49 2.90
CA ARG A 123 -7.27 19.04 2.89
C ARG A 123 -7.50 17.61 3.39
N ARG A 124 -6.45 16.80 3.58
CA ARG A 124 -6.57 15.36 3.89
C ARG A 124 -7.11 15.10 5.29
N ASP A 125 -7.33 13.83 5.60
CA ASP A 125 -8.02 13.38 6.81
C ASP A 125 -7.12 13.44 8.05
N PHE A 126 -6.02 12.69 8.05
CA PHE A 126 -5.10 12.55 9.17
C PHE A 126 -3.68 12.93 8.77
N THR A 127 -2.89 13.46 9.71
CA THR A 127 -1.49 13.90 9.47
C THR A 127 -0.63 12.79 8.88
N ALA A 128 -0.78 11.56 9.41
CA ALA A 128 -0.17 10.33 8.89
C ALA A 128 -0.44 10.05 7.40
N ASN A 129 -1.57 10.52 6.86
CA ASN A 129 -1.94 10.39 5.44
C ASN A 129 -1.68 11.69 4.64
N ALA A 130 -1.28 12.78 5.31
CA ALA A 130 -1.13 14.11 4.75
C ALA A 130 0.32 14.43 4.35
N MET A 131 1.03 13.41 3.88
CA MET A 131 2.39 13.47 3.34
C MET A 131 2.41 13.06 1.87
N ALA A 132 3.42 13.51 1.13
CA ALA A 132 3.69 13.04 -0.23
C ALA A 132 5.19 12.93 -0.52
N VAL A 133 5.59 11.99 -1.39
CA VAL A 133 6.93 11.86 -1.94
C VAL A 133 6.91 12.30 -3.40
N SER A 134 7.76 13.26 -3.76
CA SER A 134 7.90 13.72 -5.15
C SER A 134 8.52 12.64 -6.03
N LEU A 135 7.92 12.42 -7.21
CA LEU A 135 8.41 11.48 -8.22
C LEU A 135 8.98 12.21 -9.44
N ASN A 136 9.19 13.52 -9.34
CA ASN A 136 9.66 14.39 -10.42
C ASN A 136 11.18 14.41 -10.46
N GLU A 137 11.80 14.38 -11.65
CA GLU A 137 13.24 14.12 -11.83
C GLU A 137 14.16 14.94 -10.91
N GLY A 138 14.03 16.26 -10.92
CA GLY A 138 14.84 17.17 -10.08
C GLY A 138 14.49 17.18 -8.58
N SER A 139 13.64 16.27 -8.11
CA SER A 139 13.24 16.13 -6.70
C SER A 139 12.77 14.71 -6.35
N TYR A 140 13.24 13.69 -7.06
CA TYR A 140 12.80 12.31 -6.86
C TYR A 140 13.16 11.84 -5.44
N GLY A 141 12.18 11.30 -4.71
CA GLY A 141 12.36 10.94 -3.30
C GLY A 141 12.24 12.10 -2.30
N LEU A 142 11.99 13.34 -2.74
CA LEU A 142 11.78 14.45 -1.80
C LEU A 142 10.44 14.29 -1.07
N LEU A 143 10.49 14.11 0.25
CA LEU A 143 9.29 14.13 1.11
C LEU A 143 8.75 15.55 1.28
N LEU A 144 7.43 15.66 1.22
CA LEU A 144 6.63 16.82 1.56
C LEU A 144 5.71 16.45 2.73
N ASP A 145 6.05 16.93 3.93
CA ASP A 145 5.24 16.79 5.14
C ASP A 145 4.95 18.19 5.74
N PRO A 146 3.86 18.86 5.31
CA PRO A 146 3.51 20.20 5.79
C PRO A 146 2.79 20.22 7.14
N LEU A 147 2.62 19.07 7.80
CA LEU A 147 1.81 18.89 9.01
C LEU A 147 2.49 18.05 10.10
N ASN A 148 3.75 17.66 9.91
CA ASN A 148 4.56 16.85 10.82
C ASN A 148 3.97 15.45 11.08
N GLY A 149 3.39 14.86 10.04
CA GLY A 149 2.87 13.50 10.02
C GLY A 149 3.90 12.45 10.41
N ILE A 150 5.19 12.61 10.09
CA ILE A 150 6.25 11.66 10.51
C ILE A 150 6.25 11.46 12.03
N ALA A 151 6.16 12.54 12.81
CA ALA A 151 6.19 12.42 14.28
C ALA A 151 4.93 11.73 14.83
N ASP A 152 3.78 11.88 14.16
CA ASP A 152 2.56 11.13 14.48
C ASP A 152 2.69 9.64 14.08
N LEU A 153 3.43 9.30 13.01
CA LEU A 153 3.78 7.91 12.69
C LEU A 153 4.67 7.27 13.77
N GLU A 154 5.74 7.98 14.17
CA GLU A 154 6.69 7.54 15.19
C GLU A 154 6.00 7.35 16.55
N ALA A 155 5.10 8.27 16.91
CA ALA A 155 4.27 8.19 18.11
C ALA A 155 3.11 7.17 18.02
N ARG A 156 2.80 6.65 16.82
CA ARG A 156 1.63 5.78 16.54
C ARG A 156 0.30 6.44 16.90
N ILE A 157 0.13 7.70 16.50
CA ILE A 157 -1.04 8.54 16.80
C ILE A 157 -1.79 8.88 15.52
N LEU A 158 -3.10 8.66 15.52
CA LEU A 158 -4.03 9.14 14.49
C LEU A 158 -4.53 10.55 14.85
N ARG A 159 -3.93 11.58 14.23
CA ARG A 159 -4.29 13.00 14.43
C ARG A 159 -5.03 13.57 13.23
N LEU A 160 -6.21 14.15 13.46
CA LEU A 160 -7.04 14.81 12.44
C LEU A 160 -6.41 16.14 11.98
N VAL A 161 -6.39 16.39 10.66
CA VAL A 161 -5.76 17.59 10.06
C VAL A 161 -6.56 18.87 10.34
N SER A 162 -7.86 18.85 10.03
CA SER A 162 -8.78 19.97 10.30
C SER A 162 -9.54 19.71 11.61
N PRO A 163 -9.61 20.66 12.57
CA PRO A 163 -10.46 20.53 13.75
C PRO A 163 -11.96 20.33 13.45
N TYR A 164 -12.40 20.59 12.20
CA TYR A 164 -13.76 20.40 11.72
C TYR A 164 -13.90 19.18 10.78
N GLY A 165 -12.82 18.41 10.55
CA GLY A 165 -12.74 17.43 9.46
C GLY A 165 -13.86 16.39 9.42
N PHE A 166 -14.34 15.90 10.57
CA PHE A 166 -15.47 14.95 10.64
C PHE A 166 -16.84 15.57 10.31
N ILE A 167 -16.98 16.90 10.42
CA ILE A 167 -18.19 17.66 10.06
C ILE A 167 -18.11 18.10 8.59
N GLU A 168 -16.92 18.50 8.13
CA GLU A 168 -16.65 18.81 6.72
C GLU A 168 -16.87 17.57 5.84
N ASP A 169 -16.27 16.44 6.20
CA ASP A 169 -16.32 15.17 5.47
C ASP A 169 -16.55 14.00 6.45
N PRO A 170 -17.81 13.58 6.65
CA PRO A 170 -18.14 12.51 7.58
C PRO A 170 -17.63 11.12 7.20
N SER A 171 -17.11 10.91 5.98
CA SER A 171 -16.46 9.63 5.62
C SER A 171 -15.23 9.34 6.48
N ARG A 172 -14.61 10.39 7.03
CA ARG A 172 -13.46 10.31 7.95
C ARG A 172 -13.78 9.61 9.25
N LEU A 173 -15.04 9.58 9.71
CA LEU A 173 -15.45 8.79 10.87
C LEU A 173 -15.24 7.29 10.61
N LEU A 174 -15.77 6.81 9.48
CA LEU A 174 -15.63 5.42 9.00
C LEU A 174 -14.15 5.07 8.81
N ARG A 175 -13.41 5.97 8.15
CA ARG A 175 -11.99 5.78 7.87
C ARG A 175 -11.13 5.81 9.14
N ALA A 176 -11.51 6.59 10.16
CA ALA A 176 -10.87 6.54 11.47
C ALA A 176 -11.02 5.15 12.10
N THR A 177 -12.24 4.62 12.16
CA THR A 177 -12.51 3.26 12.65
C THR A 177 -11.71 2.19 11.89
N ARG A 178 -11.67 2.29 10.55
CA ARG A 178 -10.90 1.39 9.67
C ARG A 178 -9.40 1.48 9.90
N LEU A 179 -8.84 2.69 9.99
CA LEU A 179 -7.41 2.90 10.23
C LEU A 179 -6.97 2.46 11.64
N LEU A 180 -7.77 2.73 12.69
CA LEU A 180 -7.52 2.18 14.03
C LEU A 180 -7.53 0.64 14.01
N ALA A 181 -8.54 0.03 13.38
CA ALA A 181 -8.65 -1.43 13.26
C ALA A 181 -7.46 -2.04 12.51
N ARG A 182 -6.98 -1.39 11.44
CA ARG A 182 -5.79 -1.83 10.70
C ARG A 182 -4.51 -1.69 11.52
N THR A 183 -4.20 -0.47 11.95
CA THR A 183 -2.87 -0.08 12.47
C THR A 183 -2.66 -0.41 13.95
N GLY A 184 -3.72 -0.53 14.75
CA GLY A 184 -3.64 -0.64 16.20
C GLY A 184 -3.16 0.62 16.92
N TRP A 185 -3.20 1.78 16.25
CA TRP A 185 -2.83 3.09 16.79
C TRP A 185 -3.93 3.67 17.69
N GLU A 186 -3.62 4.74 18.41
CA GLU A 186 -4.60 5.51 19.19
C GLU A 186 -4.96 6.84 18.50
N MET A 187 -6.16 7.37 18.75
CA MET A 187 -6.46 8.76 18.37
C MET A 187 -5.81 9.74 19.36
N ASP A 188 -5.27 10.83 18.83
CA ASP A 188 -4.94 12.02 19.65
C ASP A 188 -6.18 12.49 20.43
N GLU A 189 -6.00 12.96 21.67
CA GLU A 189 -7.12 13.28 22.57
C GLU A 189 -8.09 14.35 21.99
N ARG A 190 -7.57 15.31 21.23
CA ARG A 190 -8.42 16.30 20.54
C ARG A 190 -9.15 15.65 19.36
N THR A 191 -8.51 14.73 18.67
CA THR A 191 -9.11 13.94 17.59
C THR A 191 -10.22 13.03 18.11
N ARG A 192 -9.99 12.34 19.23
CA ARG A 192 -10.99 11.53 19.96
C ARG A 192 -12.19 12.37 20.37
N THR A 193 -11.95 13.53 21.00
CA THR A 193 -13.02 14.48 21.36
C THR A 193 -13.84 14.90 20.13
N ARG A 194 -13.19 15.20 19.00
CA ARG A 194 -13.90 15.58 17.75
C ARG A 194 -14.66 14.41 17.12
N TYR A 195 -14.18 13.17 17.27
CA TYR A 195 -14.85 11.97 16.77
C TYR A 195 -16.15 11.71 17.54
N GLU A 196 -16.12 11.70 18.88
CA GLU A 196 -17.33 11.49 19.68
C GLU A 196 -18.34 12.64 19.52
N ASN A 197 -17.89 13.91 19.52
CA ASN A 197 -18.77 15.06 19.24
C ASN A 197 -19.48 14.91 17.87
N ALA A 198 -18.77 14.54 16.81
CA ALA A 198 -19.37 14.38 15.48
C ALA A 198 -20.31 13.15 15.37
N LYS A 199 -20.13 12.16 16.25
CA LYS A 199 -20.98 10.98 16.41
C LYS A 199 -22.25 11.31 17.20
N GLU A 200 -22.15 12.10 18.28
CA GLU A 200 -23.29 12.66 19.02
C GLU A 200 -24.12 13.63 18.16
N GLU A 201 -23.47 14.52 17.41
CA GLU A 201 -24.11 15.45 16.46
C GLU A 201 -24.68 14.74 15.20
N ASN A 202 -24.48 13.42 15.07
CA ASN A 202 -24.90 12.61 13.92
C ASN A 202 -24.41 13.16 12.55
N ALA A 203 -23.18 13.68 12.51
CA ALA A 203 -22.58 14.25 11.31
C ALA A 203 -22.54 13.26 10.12
N ILE A 204 -22.45 11.95 10.42
CA ILE A 204 -22.49 10.87 9.43
C ILE A 204 -23.74 10.91 8.55
N ALA A 205 -24.86 11.50 9.00
CA ALA A 205 -26.07 11.66 8.19
C ALA A 205 -25.86 12.50 6.90
N ALA A 206 -24.79 13.29 6.81
CA ALA A 206 -24.46 14.08 5.62
C ALA A 206 -23.56 13.36 4.59
N ILE A 207 -23.13 12.12 4.84
CA ILE A 207 -22.28 11.35 3.91
C ILE A 207 -22.98 11.09 2.56
N THR A 208 -22.26 11.25 1.46
CA THR A 208 -22.80 11.05 0.11
C THR A 208 -22.85 9.58 -0.29
N PRO A 209 -23.73 9.17 -1.24
CA PRO A 209 -23.76 7.79 -1.72
C PRO A 209 -22.42 7.30 -2.28
N TYR A 210 -21.66 8.16 -2.96
CA TYR A 210 -20.31 7.86 -3.45
C TYR A 210 -19.35 7.54 -2.30
N LEU A 211 -19.32 8.38 -1.25
CA LEU A 211 -18.44 8.16 -0.09
C LEU A 211 -18.85 6.94 0.76
N LYS A 212 -20.16 6.61 0.83
CA LYS A 212 -20.61 5.33 1.39
C LYS A 212 -20.07 4.15 0.58
N GLY A 213 -20.23 4.20 -0.74
CA GLY A 213 -19.73 3.18 -1.65
C GLY A 213 -18.23 2.97 -1.55
N TYR A 214 -17.47 4.08 -1.46
CA TYR A 214 -16.03 4.07 -1.28
C TYR A 214 -15.63 3.35 0.01
N GLU A 215 -16.10 3.81 1.18
CA GLU A 215 -15.73 3.18 2.46
C GLU A 215 -16.31 1.77 2.66
N LEU A 216 -17.32 1.37 1.89
CA LEU A 216 -17.81 -0.03 1.80
C LEU A 216 -16.88 -0.91 0.97
N GLU A 217 -16.47 -0.46 -0.22
CA GLU A 217 -15.57 -1.19 -1.12
C GLU A 217 -14.20 -1.40 -0.44
N GLU A 218 -13.72 -0.37 0.25
CA GLU A 218 -12.45 -0.39 0.99
C GLU A 218 -12.37 -1.44 2.10
N ILE A 219 -13.49 -1.95 2.63
CA ILE A 219 -13.49 -3.07 3.59
C ILE A 219 -12.90 -4.34 2.94
N GLY A 220 -13.17 -4.55 1.65
CA GLY A 220 -12.61 -5.65 0.87
C GLY A 220 -11.10 -5.51 0.63
N HIS A 221 -10.58 -4.29 0.69
CA HIS A 221 -9.18 -3.92 0.43
C HIS A 221 -8.29 -3.85 1.68
N GLU A 222 -8.85 -4.06 2.88
CA GLU A 222 -8.08 -4.16 4.12
C GLU A 222 -7.33 -5.49 4.27
N ASP A 223 -6.17 -5.49 4.93
CA ASP A 223 -5.36 -6.70 5.15
C ASP A 223 -6.06 -7.75 6.04
N ASP A 224 -7.03 -7.28 6.85
CA ASP A 224 -8.03 -8.09 7.56
C ASP A 224 -9.38 -7.36 7.45
N GLY A 225 -10.08 -7.61 6.35
CA GLY A 225 -11.40 -7.03 6.09
C GLY A 225 -12.47 -7.48 7.09
N LEU A 226 -12.28 -8.61 7.78
CA LEU A 226 -13.20 -9.08 8.80
C LEU A 226 -13.06 -8.28 10.11
N LYS A 227 -11.83 -7.93 10.50
CA LYS A 227 -11.54 -7.02 11.62
C LYS A 227 -12.02 -5.60 11.32
N ALA A 228 -11.83 -5.11 10.10
CA ALA A 228 -12.37 -3.83 9.65
C ALA A 228 -13.93 -3.82 9.71
N LEU A 229 -14.58 -4.85 9.16
CA LEU A 229 -16.03 -5.02 9.20
C LEU A 229 -16.56 -5.09 10.64
N LYS A 230 -15.91 -5.88 11.52
CA LYS A 230 -16.26 -5.97 12.95
C LYS A 230 -16.12 -4.61 13.66
N ALA A 231 -15.07 -3.84 13.38
CA ALA A 231 -14.87 -2.52 13.99
C ALA A 231 -15.97 -1.53 13.55
N LEU A 232 -16.32 -1.50 12.25
CA LEU A 232 -17.44 -0.71 11.73
C LEU A 232 -18.79 -1.18 12.29
N GLU A 233 -18.96 -2.48 12.60
CA GLU A 233 -20.15 -3.01 13.27
C GLU A 233 -20.24 -2.56 14.74
N THR A 234 -19.13 -2.65 15.48
CA THR A 234 -19.03 -2.25 16.89
C THR A 234 -19.30 -0.76 17.10
N GLU A 235 -18.75 0.10 16.24
CA GLU A 235 -19.06 1.54 16.23
C GLU A 235 -20.48 1.86 15.75
N GLY A 236 -21.20 0.87 15.21
CA GLY A 236 -22.57 1.00 14.70
C GLY A 236 -22.67 1.56 13.28
N TRP A 237 -21.54 1.87 12.63
CA TRP A 237 -21.47 2.50 11.31
C TRP A 237 -22.12 1.69 10.18
N LEU A 238 -22.14 0.35 10.28
CA LEU A 238 -22.83 -0.49 9.29
C LEU A 238 -24.34 -0.19 9.20
N LYS A 239 -24.97 0.29 10.28
CA LYS A 239 -26.36 0.78 10.27
C LYS A 239 -26.58 2.00 9.36
N VAL A 240 -25.49 2.70 9.01
CA VAL A 240 -25.50 3.88 8.13
C VAL A 240 -24.95 3.55 6.74
N LEU A 241 -23.99 2.62 6.63
CA LEU A 241 -23.42 2.16 5.36
C LEU A 241 -24.37 1.18 4.64
N ASP A 242 -24.45 -0.06 5.12
CA ASP A 242 -25.37 -1.11 4.65
C ASP A 242 -25.78 -2.01 5.84
N PRO A 243 -27.03 -1.87 6.36
CA PRO A 243 -27.51 -2.67 7.49
C PRO A 243 -27.61 -4.17 7.22
N ALA A 244 -27.54 -4.62 5.96
CA ALA A 244 -27.62 -6.03 5.59
C ALA A 244 -26.27 -6.76 5.72
N TRP A 245 -25.16 -6.03 5.55
CA TRP A 245 -23.80 -6.59 5.56
C TRP A 245 -23.17 -6.45 6.94
N THR A 246 -23.41 -7.44 7.81
CA THR A 246 -22.78 -7.58 9.14
C THR A 246 -21.65 -8.60 9.11
N SER A 247 -20.76 -8.59 10.12
CA SER A 247 -19.66 -9.57 10.21
C SER A 247 -20.13 -11.03 10.31
N ALA A 248 -21.36 -11.26 10.79
CA ALA A 248 -22.01 -12.57 10.77
C ALA A 248 -22.25 -13.13 9.34
N LYS A 249 -22.28 -12.26 8.32
CA LYS A 249 -22.43 -12.66 6.90
C LYS A 249 -21.15 -13.25 6.29
N ALA A 250 -19.99 -13.06 6.93
CA ALA A 250 -18.71 -13.58 6.45
C ALA A 250 -18.55 -15.09 6.68
N ASP A 251 -17.85 -15.78 5.77
CA ASP A 251 -17.27 -17.10 6.04
C ASP A 251 -15.89 -16.94 6.68
N VAL A 252 -15.87 -16.98 8.02
CA VAL A 252 -14.66 -16.84 8.83
C VAL A 252 -13.65 -17.95 8.54
N HIS A 253 -14.10 -19.19 8.41
CA HIS A 253 -13.21 -20.32 8.13
C HIS A 253 -12.67 -20.28 6.70
N GLY A 254 -13.50 -19.83 5.76
CA GLY A 254 -13.06 -19.54 4.39
C GLY A 254 -11.94 -18.49 4.36
N LEU A 255 -12.06 -17.41 5.16
CA LEU A 255 -11.04 -16.35 5.24
C LEU A 255 -9.73 -16.84 5.88
N GLU A 256 -9.79 -17.61 6.96
CA GLU A 256 -8.63 -18.26 7.58
C GLU A 256 -7.86 -19.17 6.59
N ALA A 257 -8.61 -19.98 5.83
CA ALA A 257 -8.06 -20.85 4.81
C ALA A 257 -7.48 -20.07 3.61
N LEU A 258 -8.18 -19.03 3.12
CA LEU A 258 -7.68 -18.15 2.06
C LEU A 258 -6.38 -17.45 2.47
N HIS A 259 -6.30 -16.94 3.70
CA HIS A 259 -5.09 -16.31 4.24
C HIS A 259 -3.93 -17.31 4.36
N THR A 260 -4.22 -18.55 4.74
CA THR A 260 -3.23 -19.64 4.75
C THR A 260 -2.70 -19.94 3.34
N THR A 261 -3.57 -20.00 2.33
CA THR A 261 -3.18 -20.17 0.92
C THR A 261 -2.38 -18.96 0.40
N LEU A 262 -2.77 -17.74 0.78
CA LEU A 262 -2.06 -16.50 0.44
C LEU A 262 -0.61 -16.52 0.95
N ILE A 263 -0.39 -16.87 2.23
CA ILE A 263 0.97 -16.98 2.80
C ILE A 263 1.80 -18.01 2.02
N GLN A 264 1.24 -19.18 1.70
CA GLN A 264 1.96 -20.21 0.94
C GLN A 264 2.38 -19.74 -0.45
N LEU A 265 1.55 -18.94 -1.14
CA LEU A 265 1.88 -18.35 -2.44
C LEU A 265 2.92 -17.23 -2.34
N LEU A 266 2.81 -16.37 -1.33
CA LEU A 266 3.78 -15.31 -1.04
C LEU A 266 5.19 -15.88 -0.76
N MET A 267 5.28 -17.01 -0.04
CA MET A 267 6.54 -17.72 0.21
C MET A 267 7.19 -18.27 -1.06
N GLN A 268 6.46 -18.41 -2.17
CA GLN A 268 6.98 -18.83 -3.48
C GLN A 268 7.08 -17.66 -4.48
N GLY A 269 6.99 -16.41 -4.00
CA GLY A 269 7.11 -15.19 -4.83
C GLY A 269 5.88 -14.86 -5.68
N ILE A 270 4.73 -15.49 -5.41
CA ILE A 270 3.45 -15.14 -6.07
C ILE A 270 2.72 -14.15 -5.17
N HIS A 271 2.50 -12.92 -5.68
CA HIS A 271 1.94 -11.80 -4.93
C HIS A 271 0.55 -11.39 -5.48
N PRO A 272 -0.54 -12.07 -5.07
CA PRO A 272 -1.89 -11.77 -5.56
C PRO A 272 -2.61 -10.69 -4.76
N ASP A 273 -3.45 -9.90 -5.43
CA ASP A 273 -4.46 -9.09 -4.74
C ASP A 273 -5.60 -10.00 -4.24
N HIS A 274 -5.64 -10.25 -2.94
CA HIS A 274 -6.64 -11.09 -2.31
C HIS A 274 -8.00 -10.40 -2.10
N SER A 275 -8.14 -9.10 -2.41
CA SER A 275 -9.33 -8.30 -2.04
C SER A 275 -10.63 -8.83 -2.63
N ALA A 276 -10.59 -9.28 -3.89
CA ALA A 276 -11.77 -9.84 -4.56
C ALA A 276 -12.21 -11.15 -3.89
N ALA A 277 -11.24 -12.04 -3.62
CA ALA A 277 -11.46 -13.31 -2.94
C ALA A 277 -11.93 -13.12 -1.48
N GLN A 278 -11.34 -12.15 -0.76
CA GLN A 278 -11.79 -11.74 0.57
C GLN A 278 -13.21 -11.19 0.55
N THR A 279 -13.56 -10.32 -0.41
CA THR A 279 -14.90 -9.74 -0.52
C THR A 279 -15.96 -10.81 -0.78
N GLN A 280 -15.67 -11.78 -1.64
CA GLN A 280 -16.51 -12.96 -1.85
C GLN A 280 -16.79 -13.73 -0.55
N LEU A 281 -15.81 -13.83 0.34
CA LEU A 281 -15.96 -14.53 1.62
C LEU A 281 -16.59 -13.68 2.72
N LEU A 282 -16.29 -12.37 2.79
CA LEU A 282 -16.95 -11.40 3.69
C LEU A 282 -18.45 -11.26 3.44
N THR A 283 -18.89 -11.56 2.21
CA THR A 283 -20.29 -11.47 1.75
C THR A 283 -20.96 -12.84 1.59
N ALA A 284 -20.27 -13.96 1.90
CA ALA A 284 -20.68 -15.32 1.53
C ALA A 284 -22.11 -15.74 1.93
N LYS A 285 -22.68 -15.14 2.99
CA LYS A 285 -24.03 -15.42 3.49
C LYS A 285 -25.03 -14.27 3.21
N LEU A 286 -24.69 -13.32 2.33
CA LEU A 286 -25.66 -12.35 1.82
C LEU A 286 -26.61 -13.01 0.80
N PRO A 287 -27.93 -12.82 0.91
CA PRO A 287 -28.87 -13.08 -0.18
C PRO A 287 -28.45 -12.35 -1.47
N ALA A 288 -28.61 -13.00 -2.62
CA ALA A 288 -28.20 -12.44 -3.92
C ALA A 288 -28.76 -11.03 -4.19
N LYS A 289 -29.98 -10.72 -3.74
CA LYS A 289 -30.58 -9.38 -3.87
C LYS A 289 -29.85 -8.30 -3.05
N GLU A 290 -29.33 -8.64 -1.88
CA GLU A 290 -28.53 -7.75 -1.02
C GLU A 290 -27.13 -7.59 -1.62
N LEU A 291 -26.53 -8.69 -2.09
CA LEU A 291 -25.25 -8.69 -2.80
C LEU A 291 -25.27 -7.82 -4.07
N ASP A 292 -26.32 -7.95 -4.87
CA ASP A 292 -26.56 -7.16 -6.08
C ASP A 292 -26.84 -5.67 -5.76
N ALA A 293 -27.26 -5.33 -4.55
CA ALA A 293 -27.39 -3.94 -4.12
C ALA A 293 -26.03 -3.37 -3.71
N LEU A 294 -25.28 -4.11 -2.88
CA LEU A 294 -23.94 -3.75 -2.40
C LEU A 294 -22.97 -3.49 -3.58
N LYS A 295 -22.91 -4.39 -4.56
CA LYS A 295 -22.12 -4.24 -5.79
C LYS A 295 -22.41 -2.96 -6.58
N LYS A 296 -23.64 -2.43 -6.49
CA LYS A 296 -24.05 -1.19 -7.18
C LYS A 296 -23.71 0.09 -6.40
N LEU A 297 -23.23 -0.03 -5.16
CA LEU A 297 -22.69 1.08 -4.37
C LEU A 297 -21.19 1.30 -4.66
N PHE A 298 -20.46 0.24 -5.00
CA PHE A 298 -19.00 0.25 -5.18
C PHE A 298 -18.57 1.20 -6.32
N PRO A 299 -17.72 2.22 -6.05
CA PRO A 299 -17.30 3.21 -7.05
C PRO A 299 -16.32 2.69 -8.13
N ARG A 300 -15.75 1.48 -7.98
CA ARG A 300 -14.81 0.89 -8.96
C ARG A 300 -15.41 -0.34 -9.67
N PRO A 301 -16.26 -0.19 -10.72
CA PRO A 301 -16.81 -1.30 -11.51
C PRO A 301 -15.81 -2.31 -12.09
N GLY A 302 -14.52 -1.97 -12.21
CA GLY A 302 -13.47 -2.95 -12.51
C GLY A 302 -13.21 -3.95 -11.40
N PHE A 303 -13.24 -3.53 -10.14
CA PHE A 303 -13.12 -4.40 -8.98
C PHE A 303 -14.34 -5.33 -8.87
N VAL A 304 -15.55 -4.79 -9.06
CA VAL A 304 -16.78 -5.61 -9.10
C VAL A 304 -16.71 -6.70 -10.17
N ARG A 305 -16.18 -6.39 -11.37
CA ARG A 305 -15.95 -7.39 -12.42
C ARG A 305 -14.88 -8.41 -12.04
N GLN A 306 -13.75 -7.99 -11.47
CA GLN A 306 -12.71 -8.92 -11.00
C GLN A 306 -13.28 -9.92 -9.97
N TRP A 307 -14.10 -9.43 -9.04
CA TRP A 307 -14.83 -10.22 -8.06
C TRP A 307 -15.84 -11.19 -8.73
N GLU A 308 -16.62 -10.73 -9.70
CA GLU A 308 -17.58 -11.58 -10.42
C GLU A 308 -16.93 -12.66 -11.29
N HIS A 309 -15.75 -12.40 -11.87
CA HIS A 309 -15.04 -13.34 -12.74
C HIS A 309 -14.04 -14.27 -12.01
N LEU A 310 -13.84 -14.17 -10.69
CA LEU A 310 -12.96 -15.07 -9.90
C LEU A 310 -13.13 -16.55 -10.28
N ASP A 311 -14.38 -16.98 -10.28
CA ASP A 311 -14.80 -18.35 -10.52
C ASP A 311 -14.60 -18.78 -11.98
N GLU A 312 -14.53 -17.84 -12.92
CA GLU A 312 -14.27 -18.09 -14.34
C GLU A 312 -12.77 -18.14 -14.60
N SER A 313 -12.01 -17.15 -14.13
CA SER A 313 -10.55 -17.09 -14.24
C SER A 313 -9.86 -18.30 -13.60
N ALA A 314 -10.37 -18.81 -12.47
CA ALA A 314 -9.89 -20.05 -11.86
C ALA A 314 -10.19 -21.30 -12.73
N LYS A 315 -11.32 -21.34 -13.44
CA LYS A 315 -11.66 -22.45 -14.36
C LYS A 315 -10.79 -22.42 -15.63
N GLU A 316 -10.52 -21.23 -16.16
CA GLU A 316 -9.57 -21.03 -17.26
C GLU A 316 -8.14 -21.45 -16.85
N PHE A 317 -7.70 -20.98 -15.68
CA PHE A 317 -6.41 -21.39 -15.13
C PHE A 317 -6.33 -22.91 -14.88
N GLN A 318 -7.39 -23.53 -14.36
CA GLN A 318 -7.43 -24.98 -14.16
C GLN A 318 -7.27 -25.76 -15.47
N LYS A 319 -7.85 -25.26 -16.56
CA LYS A 319 -7.72 -25.85 -17.90
C LYS A 319 -6.28 -25.77 -18.41
N GLU A 320 -5.61 -24.62 -18.25
CA GLU A 320 -4.19 -24.43 -18.57
C GLU A 320 -3.28 -25.32 -17.69
N LEU A 321 -3.51 -25.33 -16.38
CA LEU A 321 -2.72 -26.06 -15.37
C LEU A 321 -2.75 -27.59 -15.56
N LEU A 322 -3.82 -28.12 -16.17
CA LEU A 322 -4.01 -29.53 -16.48
C LEU A 322 -3.75 -29.88 -17.96
N ASP A 323 -3.32 -28.93 -18.79
CA ASP A 323 -2.94 -29.20 -20.18
C ASP A 323 -1.64 -30.03 -20.24
N LYS A 324 -1.52 -30.88 -21.29
CA LYS A 324 -0.34 -31.72 -21.51
C LYS A 324 0.95 -30.92 -21.69
N LYS A 325 0.88 -29.69 -22.23
CA LYS A 325 2.02 -28.77 -22.35
C LYS A 325 2.64 -28.44 -20.98
N ASN A 326 1.82 -28.48 -19.93
CA ASN A 326 2.17 -28.17 -18.55
C ASN A 326 2.25 -29.44 -17.68
N ALA A 327 2.61 -30.60 -18.26
CA ALA A 327 2.66 -31.86 -17.52
C ALA A 327 3.89 -31.99 -16.60
N SER A 328 5.04 -31.41 -16.97
CA SER A 328 6.28 -31.52 -16.17
C SER A 328 6.24 -30.61 -14.93
N PRO A 329 7.00 -30.95 -13.87
CA PRO A 329 7.27 -30.05 -12.75
C PRO A 329 7.69 -28.64 -13.18
N SER A 330 8.70 -28.50 -14.05
CA SER A 330 9.24 -27.20 -14.46
C SER A 330 8.22 -26.35 -15.22
N ALA A 331 7.46 -26.95 -16.15
CA ALA A 331 6.40 -26.26 -16.87
C ALA A 331 5.25 -25.86 -15.94
N THR A 332 4.92 -26.70 -14.95
CA THR A 332 3.91 -26.36 -13.94
C THR A 332 4.36 -25.19 -13.06
N TRP A 333 5.62 -25.18 -12.62
CA TRP A 333 6.20 -24.07 -11.86
C TRP A 333 6.17 -22.78 -12.67
N LYS A 334 6.72 -22.80 -13.89
CA LYS A 334 6.77 -21.63 -14.80
C LYS A 334 5.38 -21.04 -15.04
N LEU A 335 4.36 -21.90 -15.23
CA LEU A 335 2.98 -21.45 -15.35
C LEU A 335 2.47 -20.80 -14.05
N LEU A 336 2.63 -21.46 -12.90
CA LEU A 336 2.17 -20.94 -11.60
C LEU A 336 2.78 -19.56 -11.27
N THR A 337 4.05 -19.33 -11.60
CA THR A 337 4.74 -18.06 -11.32
C THR A 337 4.56 -16.99 -12.41
N SER A 338 3.87 -17.27 -13.51
CA SER A 338 3.65 -16.30 -14.62
C SER A 338 2.18 -16.06 -14.99
N TYR A 339 1.25 -16.89 -14.51
CA TYR A 339 -0.17 -16.68 -14.70
C TYR A 339 -0.71 -15.57 -13.77
N ALA A 340 -1.91 -15.05 -14.07
CA ALA A 340 -2.61 -14.06 -13.25
C ALA A 340 -2.71 -14.49 -11.78
N PRO A 341 -2.03 -13.83 -10.82
CA PRO A 341 -1.90 -14.32 -9.44
C PRO A 341 -3.24 -14.53 -8.72
N GLU A 342 -4.25 -13.71 -9.00
CA GLU A 342 -5.58 -13.79 -8.39
C GLU A 342 -6.31 -15.09 -8.78
N ALA A 343 -6.13 -15.54 -10.02
CA ALA A 343 -6.67 -16.81 -10.51
C ALA A 343 -5.91 -18.00 -9.93
N VAL A 344 -4.60 -17.87 -9.69
CA VAL A 344 -3.79 -18.87 -8.99
C VAL A 344 -4.27 -19.01 -7.54
N LEU A 345 -4.45 -17.90 -6.82
CA LEU A 345 -4.97 -17.85 -5.45
C LEU A 345 -6.36 -18.47 -5.34
N TRP A 346 -7.31 -18.04 -6.18
CA TRP A 346 -8.69 -18.53 -6.11
C TRP A 346 -8.79 -20.02 -6.47
N LEU A 347 -8.00 -20.52 -7.44
CA LEU A 347 -7.95 -21.95 -7.75
C LEU A 347 -7.30 -22.77 -6.64
N ALA A 348 -6.19 -22.28 -6.05
CA ALA A 348 -5.50 -22.94 -4.94
C ALA A 348 -6.42 -23.13 -3.73
N TYR A 349 -7.23 -22.12 -3.42
CA TYR A 349 -8.21 -22.12 -2.33
C TYR A 349 -9.46 -22.99 -2.64
N THR A 350 -10.06 -22.84 -3.83
CA THR A 350 -11.36 -23.48 -4.13
C THR A 350 -11.30 -24.89 -4.70
N SER A 351 -10.18 -25.31 -5.31
CA SER A 351 -10.20 -26.53 -6.13
C SER A 351 -10.34 -27.81 -5.31
N LYS A 352 -11.34 -28.62 -5.68
CA LYS A 352 -11.58 -29.97 -5.17
C LYS A 352 -11.02 -31.07 -6.10
N ASN A 353 -10.23 -30.68 -7.11
CA ASN A 353 -9.65 -31.60 -8.07
C ASN A 353 -8.31 -32.14 -7.53
N ALA A 354 -8.25 -33.45 -7.27
CA ALA A 354 -7.05 -34.09 -6.71
C ALA A 354 -5.77 -33.84 -7.52
N ALA A 355 -5.83 -33.70 -8.86
CA ALA A 355 -4.65 -33.41 -9.67
C ALA A 355 -4.15 -31.95 -9.47
N VAL A 356 -5.08 -31.01 -9.31
CA VAL A 356 -4.79 -29.59 -9.03
C VAL A 356 -4.22 -29.44 -7.63
N GLN A 357 -4.88 -30.03 -6.62
CA GLN A 357 -4.38 -30.09 -5.25
C GLN A 357 -3.00 -30.74 -5.15
N THR A 358 -2.74 -31.82 -5.92
CA THR A 358 -1.41 -32.44 -5.99
C THR A 358 -0.36 -31.48 -6.56
N LYS A 359 -0.67 -30.76 -7.65
CA LYS A 359 0.24 -29.76 -8.24
C LYS A 359 0.54 -28.61 -7.26
N PHE A 360 -0.47 -28.05 -6.60
CA PHE A 360 -0.27 -27.00 -5.59
C PHE A 360 0.52 -27.50 -4.36
N LYS A 361 0.23 -28.69 -3.85
CA LYS A 361 1.03 -29.29 -2.76
C LYS A 361 2.49 -29.43 -3.16
N ASN A 362 2.75 -29.97 -4.36
CA ASN A 362 4.12 -30.13 -4.84
C ASN A 362 4.82 -28.78 -5.03
N PHE A 363 4.12 -27.76 -5.52
CA PHE A 363 4.64 -26.39 -5.62
C PHE A 363 4.98 -25.77 -4.26
N SER A 364 4.11 -25.93 -3.25
CA SER A 364 4.34 -25.36 -1.92
C SER A 364 5.35 -26.12 -1.06
N THR A 365 5.60 -27.42 -1.31
CA THR A 365 6.48 -28.24 -0.44
C THR A 365 7.59 -29.01 -1.16
N VAL A 366 7.31 -29.69 -2.28
CA VAL A 366 8.26 -30.67 -2.88
C VAL A 366 9.24 -30.03 -3.87
N TRP A 367 8.76 -29.11 -4.70
CA TRP A 367 9.57 -28.44 -5.72
C TRP A 367 10.58 -27.43 -5.14
N PRO A 368 10.29 -26.67 -4.06
CA PRO A 368 11.27 -25.78 -3.44
C PRO A 368 12.53 -26.50 -2.91
N GLU A 369 12.41 -27.76 -2.47
CA GLU A 369 13.54 -28.58 -1.99
C GLU A 369 14.64 -28.75 -3.05
N PHE A 370 14.30 -28.68 -4.35
CA PHE A 370 15.31 -28.80 -5.41
C PHE A 370 16.27 -27.61 -5.47
N ARG A 371 15.95 -26.46 -4.84
CA ARG A 371 16.91 -25.35 -4.66
C ARG A 371 18.10 -25.75 -3.79
N GLN A 372 17.92 -26.67 -2.85
CA GLN A 372 19.00 -27.21 -2.01
C GLN A 372 19.88 -28.24 -2.73
N LYS A 373 19.48 -28.67 -3.94
CA LYS A 373 20.18 -29.67 -4.76
C LYS A 373 20.96 -29.05 -5.91
N ILE A 374 21.00 -27.73 -6.01
CA ILE A 374 21.79 -26.99 -7.00
C ILE A 374 23.28 -27.18 -6.64
N PRO A 375 24.13 -27.69 -7.55
CA PRO A 375 25.47 -28.15 -7.21
C PRO A 375 26.47 -26.98 -7.19
N THR A 376 26.27 -26.02 -6.27
CA THR A 376 27.06 -24.78 -6.18
C THR A 376 28.56 -25.02 -6.03
N ALA A 377 28.97 -26.08 -5.31
CA ALA A 377 30.38 -26.48 -5.20
C ALA A 377 30.97 -26.86 -6.57
N LEU A 378 30.26 -27.66 -7.36
CA LEU A 378 30.68 -28.04 -8.72
C LEU A 378 30.68 -26.84 -9.67
N MET A 379 29.73 -25.93 -9.53
CA MET A 379 29.71 -24.67 -10.30
C MET A 379 30.99 -23.88 -10.01
N LEU A 380 31.39 -23.73 -8.74
CA LEU A 380 32.64 -23.06 -8.36
C LEU A 380 33.90 -23.80 -8.85
N GLU A 381 33.95 -25.15 -8.78
CA GLU A 381 35.02 -25.96 -9.40
C GLU A 381 35.16 -25.66 -10.90
N MET A 382 34.02 -25.52 -11.60
CA MET A 382 33.93 -25.20 -13.02
C MET A 382 34.04 -23.69 -13.31
N ARG A 383 34.47 -22.87 -12.33
CA ARG A 383 34.65 -21.41 -12.41
C ARG A 383 33.36 -20.62 -12.67
N ILE A 384 32.19 -21.24 -12.47
CA ILE A 384 30.87 -20.63 -12.60
C ILE A 384 30.52 -19.99 -11.24
N ALA A 385 30.89 -18.72 -11.09
CA ALA A 385 30.75 -17.95 -9.86
C ALA A 385 29.62 -16.89 -9.96
N PRO A 386 29.07 -16.40 -8.82
CA PRO A 386 27.90 -15.51 -8.80
C PRO A 386 28.07 -14.14 -9.48
N ASP A 387 29.30 -13.73 -9.75
CA ASP A 387 29.66 -12.49 -10.47
C ASP A 387 29.56 -12.62 -12.00
N LEU A 388 29.37 -13.83 -12.53
CA LEU A 388 29.21 -14.04 -13.98
C LEU A 388 27.86 -13.51 -14.50
N PRO A 389 27.85 -12.76 -15.62
CA PRO A 389 26.62 -12.40 -16.32
C PRO A 389 25.81 -13.66 -16.70
N GLY A 390 24.54 -13.71 -16.28
CA GLY A 390 23.64 -14.85 -16.52
C GLY A 390 23.73 -15.98 -15.48
N TYR A 391 24.48 -15.81 -14.38
CA TYR A 391 24.54 -16.81 -13.29
C TYR A 391 23.15 -17.14 -12.73
N GLU A 392 22.31 -16.14 -12.44
CA GLU A 392 20.95 -16.35 -11.91
C GLU A 392 20.04 -17.10 -12.90
N ASP A 393 20.13 -16.80 -14.20
CA ASP A 393 19.37 -17.50 -15.25
C ASP A 393 19.79 -18.98 -15.33
N LEU A 394 21.10 -19.25 -15.24
CA LEU A 394 21.67 -20.60 -15.20
C LEU A 394 21.26 -21.36 -13.93
N VAL A 395 21.31 -20.73 -12.75
CA VAL A 395 20.80 -21.30 -11.48
C VAL A 395 19.31 -21.63 -11.59
N GLN A 396 18.52 -20.76 -12.25
CA GLN A 396 17.10 -21.02 -12.50
C GLN A 396 16.89 -22.18 -13.49
N GLU A 397 17.70 -22.31 -14.54
CA GLU A 397 17.62 -23.45 -15.45
C GLU A 397 18.02 -24.76 -14.76
N ILE A 398 19.13 -24.80 -14.02
CA ILE A 398 19.56 -25.96 -13.25
C ILE A 398 18.45 -26.41 -12.31
N PHE A 399 17.80 -25.48 -11.60
CA PHE A 399 16.63 -25.77 -10.76
C PHE A 399 15.49 -26.46 -11.53
N PHE A 400 15.16 -25.98 -12.74
CA PHE A 400 14.14 -26.61 -13.59
C PHE A 400 14.56 -28.00 -14.11
N GLN A 401 15.81 -28.17 -14.52
CA GLN A 401 16.33 -29.46 -15.01
C GLN A 401 16.44 -30.50 -13.88
N LEU A 402 16.78 -30.08 -12.66
CA LEU A 402 16.72 -30.90 -11.44
C LEU A 402 15.29 -31.31 -11.08
N MET A 403 14.33 -30.37 -11.14
CA MET A 403 12.91 -30.64 -10.87
C MET A 403 12.29 -31.66 -11.84
N ASP A 404 12.66 -31.61 -13.12
CA ASP A 404 12.19 -32.56 -14.14
C ASP A 404 12.98 -33.90 -14.12
N GLY A 405 14.05 -33.99 -13.34
CA GLY A 405 14.85 -35.21 -13.13
C GLY A 405 15.99 -35.43 -14.12
N ASN A 406 16.31 -34.44 -14.96
CA ASN A 406 17.31 -34.55 -16.03
C ASN A 406 18.76 -34.52 -15.52
N LEU A 407 19.02 -33.88 -14.37
CA LEU A 407 20.34 -33.74 -13.74
C LEU A 407 20.48 -34.65 -12.50
N ALA A 408 20.19 -35.95 -12.66
CA ALA A 408 20.20 -36.92 -11.56
C ALA A 408 21.59 -37.47 -11.19
N THR A 409 22.64 -37.18 -11.97
CA THR A 409 24.01 -37.67 -11.76
C THR A 409 25.05 -36.57 -11.98
N ASP A 410 26.18 -36.66 -11.27
CA ASP A 410 27.32 -35.75 -11.38
C ASP A 410 27.85 -35.61 -12.81
N GLU A 411 27.82 -36.70 -13.59
CA GLU A 411 28.20 -36.71 -15.01
C GLU A 411 27.25 -35.85 -15.85
N ALA A 412 25.94 -35.97 -15.63
CA ALA A 412 24.93 -35.15 -16.32
C ALA A 412 25.02 -33.67 -15.89
N MET A 413 25.30 -33.41 -14.60
CA MET A 413 25.56 -32.05 -14.11
C MET A 413 26.80 -31.44 -14.76
N ARG A 414 27.92 -32.15 -14.82
CA ARG A 414 29.15 -31.69 -15.48
C ARG A 414 28.94 -31.42 -16.96
N ALA A 415 28.32 -32.35 -17.70
CA ALA A 415 28.03 -32.19 -19.12
C ALA A 415 27.05 -31.03 -19.41
N PHE A 416 26.13 -30.71 -18.49
CA PHE A 416 25.25 -29.55 -18.60
C PHE A 416 25.97 -28.23 -18.29
N LEU A 417 26.90 -28.23 -17.33
CA LEU A 417 27.64 -27.03 -16.92
C LEU A 417 28.83 -26.69 -17.84
N GLU A 418 29.39 -27.67 -18.55
CA GLU A 418 30.59 -27.50 -19.39
C GLU A 418 30.47 -26.36 -20.44
N PRO A 419 29.36 -26.18 -21.18
CA PRO A 419 29.18 -25.05 -22.10
C PRO A 419 29.11 -23.67 -21.44
N HIS A 420 28.89 -23.61 -20.12
CA HIS A 420 28.76 -22.38 -19.33
C HIS A 420 30.03 -22.05 -18.53
N SER A 421 31.04 -22.93 -18.53
CA SER A 421 32.31 -22.70 -17.85
C SER A 421 33.13 -21.64 -18.62
N PRO A 422 33.57 -20.54 -17.99
CA PRO A 422 34.39 -19.55 -18.66
C PRO A 422 35.76 -20.15 -19.06
N PRO A 423 36.33 -19.77 -20.22
CA PRO A 423 37.56 -20.35 -20.73
C PRO A 423 38.71 -20.18 -19.74
N ALA A 424 39.54 -21.21 -19.60
CA ALA A 424 40.65 -21.21 -18.66
C ALA A 424 41.55 -19.97 -18.87
N PRO A 425 41.92 -19.25 -17.79
CA PRO A 425 42.78 -18.08 -17.91
C PRO A 425 44.12 -18.46 -18.55
N PRO A 426 44.72 -17.58 -19.36
CA PRO A 426 45.98 -17.88 -20.01
C PRO A 426 47.05 -18.24 -18.96
N PRO A 427 47.89 -19.26 -19.21
CA PRO A 427 48.87 -19.71 -18.24
C PRO A 427 49.78 -18.54 -17.85
N PRO A 428 50.13 -18.38 -16.54
CA PRO A 428 50.90 -17.25 -16.08
C PRO A 428 52.21 -17.18 -16.86
N VAL A 429 52.40 -16.08 -17.59
CA VAL A 429 53.54 -15.91 -18.49
C VAL A 429 54.80 -15.92 -17.63
N SER A 430 55.54 -17.02 -17.67
CA SER A 430 56.79 -17.14 -16.89
C SER A 430 57.84 -16.21 -17.49
N ILE A 431 57.89 -14.97 -16.95
CA ILE A 431 58.90 -13.97 -17.29
C ILE A 431 60.23 -14.49 -16.74
N LYS A 432 60.90 -15.35 -17.53
CA LYS A 432 62.27 -15.79 -17.30
C LYS A 432 63.16 -14.56 -17.29
N ARG A 433 63.46 -14.03 -16.10
CA ARG A 433 64.42 -12.95 -15.88
C ARG A 433 65.71 -13.30 -16.62
N THR A 434 65.96 -12.62 -17.73
CA THR A 434 67.18 -12.78 -18.51
C THR A 434 68.36 -12.37 -17.65
N ARG A 435 69.25 -13.31 -17.34
CA ARG A 435 70.38 -13.11 -16.42
C ARG A 435 71.49 -12.30 -17.09
N GLY A 436 71.24 -11.02 -17.31
CA GLY A 436 72.20 -10.07 -17.86
C GLY A 436 73.46 -10.00 -17.01
N LYS A 437 74.64 -10.10 -17.65
CA LYS A 437 75.93 -9.98 -16.95
C LYS A 437 76.09 -8.57 -16.38
N ARG A 438 76.48 -8.47 -15.11
CA ARG A 438 77.07 -7.23 -14.57
C ARG A 438 78.44 -7.00 -15.20
N GLY A 439 78.71 -5.76 -15.58
CA GLY A 439 79.99 -5.26 -16.01
C GLY A 439 80.12 -3.77 -15.70
N SER A 440 80.68 -3.48 -14.52
CA SER A 440 81.69 -2.45 -14.24
C SER A 440 81.48 -1.03 -14.84
N VAL A 441 81.15 -0.01 -14.03
CA VAL A 441 82.10 0.87 -13.27
C VAL A 441 82.74 1.94 -14.17
N LYS A 442 82.84 3.24 -13.87
CA LYS A 442 82.94 4.06 -12.61
C LYS A 442 82.18 5.42 -12.86
N ILE A 443 81.95 6.38 -11.95
CA ILE A 443 82.86 7.20 -11.10
C ILE A 443 82.10 7.80 -9.89
N LYS A 444 82.86 8.17 -8.82
CA LYS A 444 82.59 9.04 -7.64
C LYS A 444 81.29 9.88 -7.60
N ALA A 445 80.60 10.11 -6.47
CA ALA A 445 80.87 9.93 -5.03
C ALA A 445 81.81 10.96 -4.31
N GLU A 446 81.15 11.88 -3.60
CA GLU A 446 81.43 12.57 -2.32
C GLU A 446 79.99 12.82 -1.77
N GLU A 447 79.56 12.22 -0.63
CA GLU A 447 79.70 12.70 0.77
C GLU A 447 78.80 13.94 1.03
N GLU A 448 77.98 14.12 2.07
CA GLU A 448 77.62 13.49 3.39
C GLU A 448 76.11 13.84 3.66
N ASP A 449 75.36 13.48 4.71
CA ASP A 449 75.06 12.29 5.58
C ASP A 449 73.93 12.76 6.57
N LEU A 450 73.16 12.03 7.41
CA LEU A 450 72.94 10.62 7.86
C LEU A 450 71.40 10.48 8.22
N ASP A 451 70.75 9.76 9.17
CA ASP A 451 71.01 8.79 10.29
C ASP A 451 69.67 8.03 10.66
N ASP A 452 69.65 7.16 11.69
CA ASP A 452 68.52 6.50 12.46
C ASP A 452 67.34 5.80 11.68
N GLU A 453 66.97 4.50 11.74
CA GLU A 453 67.02 3.31 12.67
C GLU A 453 65.73 3.01 13.50
N GLU A 454 65.41 1.71 13.62
CA GLU A 454 64.42 1.02 14.52
C GLU A 454 62.91 1.39 14.45
N ASP A 455 61.93 0.47 14.62
CA ASP A 455 61.89 -1.00 14.51
C ASP A 455 60.42 -1.47 14.23
N LEU A 456 60.19 -2.66 13.65
CA LEU A 456 58.86 -3.27 13.46
C LEU A 456 58.91 -4.82 13.50
N PRO A 457 58.00 -5.49 14.26
CA PRO A 457 58.18 -6.88 14.68
C PRO A 457 57.99 -7.93 13.58
N THR A 458 58.68 -9.06 13.77
CA THR A 458 58.64 -10.23 12.88
C THR A 458 57.52 -11.22 13.23
N ARG A 459 57.19 -12.06 12.24
CA ARG A 459 56.01 -12.93 12.20
C ARG A 459 55.89 -13.99 13.31
N ASP A 460 56.98 -14.29 14.02
CA ASP A 460 57.02 -15.35 15.03
C ASP A 460 56.42 -14.90 16.39
N GLU A 461 56.13 -13.61 16.58
CA GLU A 461 55.46 -13.07 17.79
C GLU A 461 53.92 -13.12 17.72
N LEU A 462 53.34 -13.59 16.61
CA LEU A 462 51.88 -13.60 16.39
C LEU A 462 51.18 -14.95 16.63
N GLU A 463 51.93 -16.00 17.02
CA GLU A 463 51.35 -17.33 17.26
C GLU A 463 51.20 -17.69 18.76
N GLU A 464 51.72 -16.88 19.71
CA GLU A 464 51.54 -17.11 21.17
C GLU A 464 50.26 -16.51 21.80
N GLU A 465 49.58 -15.54 21.16
CA GLU A 465 48.30 -14.99 21.69
C GLU A 465 47.07 -15.88 21.36
N ALA A 466 47.22 -16.91 20.53
CA ALA A 466 46.09 -17.73 20.07
C ALA A 466 45.73 -18.90 21.01
N GLU A 467 46.64 -19.37 21.87
CA GLU A 467 46.46 -20.57 22.70
C GLU A 467 46.25 -20.26 24.21
N ARG A 468 45.69 -19.09 24.55
CA ARG A 468 45.28 -18.74 25.92
C ARG A 468 43.85 -18.19 25.97
N ASN A 469 42.85 -19.07 25.91
CA ASN A 469 41.48 -18.88 26.47
C ASN A 469 40.60 -20.12 26.20
N LEU A 470 40.96 -21.27 26.77
CA LEU A 470 40.06 -22.41 27.01
C LEU A 470 40.36 -22.99 28.40
N ASP A 471 39.33 -23.59 29.00
CA ASP A 471 39.27 -24.26 30.30
C ASP A 471 39.36 -23.37 31.57
N ASP A 472 39.04 -23.98 32.72
CA ASP A 472 38.72 -23.43 34.06
C ASP A 472 37.43 -22.55 34.10
N GLU A 473 36.22 -23.07 34.40
CA GLU A 473 35.65 -23.80 35.57
C GLU A 473 34.85 -22.91 36.56
N ASP A 474 33.53 -23.17 36.59
CA ASP A 474 32.60 -23.26 37.73
C ASP A 474 32.29 -22.16 38.78
N GLU A 475 31.01 -22.22 39.19
CA GLU A 475 30.36 -21.90 40.47
C GLU A 475 30.97 -20.88 41.46
N ALA A 476 30.20 -19.81 41.76
CA ALA A 476 29.58 -19.60 43.09
C ALA A 476 28.56 -18.45 43.11
N ASP A 477 27.57 -18.54 44.00
CA ASP A 477 26.64 -17.46 44.38
C ASP A 477 27.29 -16.47 45.38
N ASP A 478 26.79 -15.22 45.50
CA ASP A 478 25.96 -14.83 46.67
C ASP A 478 25.46 -13.36 46.69
N GLU A 479 24.41 -13.17 47.51
CA GLU A 479 23.67 -11.99 48.01
C GLU A 479 24.34 -10.58 47.95
N MET A 480 23.66 -9.45 47.71
CA MET A 480 22.56 -8.88 48.53
C MET A 480 21.79 -7.70 47.86
N ASP A 481 20.58 -7.41 48.36
CA ASP A 481 19.78 -6.19 48.10
C ASP A 481 20.23 -4.95 48.93
N GLU A 482 19.92 -3.73 48.48
CA GLU A 482 19.01 -2.81 49.23
C GLU A 482 18.55 -1.58 48.39
N ASP A 483 17.44 -0.96 48.82
CA ASP A 483 16.78 0.23 48.19
C ASP A 483 17.19 1.55 48.88
N HIS A 484 17.04 2.71 48.21
CA HIS A 484 16.32 3.88 48.78
C HIS A 484 16.19 5.09 47.82
N SER A 485 14.96 5.26 47.30
CA SER A 485 14.13 6.50 47.27
C SER A 485 14.72 7.92 47.00
N VAL A 486 14.01 8.71 46.17
CA VAL A 486 14.39 10.04 45.62
C VAL A 486 13.66 11.23 46.30
N PRO A 487 14.26 12.44 46.33
CA PRO A 487 13.49 13.66 46.03
C PRO A 487 14.22 14.76 45.18
N PRO A 488 13.51 15.53 44.33
CA PRO A 488 14.01 16.70 43.57
C PRO A 488 13.38 18.03 44.11
N PRO A 489 13.31 19.19 43.39
CA PRO A 489 14.11 19.78 42.29
C PRO A 489 14.63 21.23 42.62
N VAL A 490 15.35 21.90 41.69
CA VAL A 490 15.62 23.36 41.75
C VAL A 490 15.35 24.06 40.41
N ARG A 491 14.87 25.31 40.44
CA ARG A 491 14.61 26.20 39.28
C ARG A 491 15.56 27.40 39.28
N ALA A 492 15.84 27.97 38.10
CA ALA A 492 16.51 29.28 37.95
C ALA A 492 15.64 30.29 37.15
N LYS A 493 15.60 31.54 37.64
CA LYS A 493 15.04 32.79 37.06
C LYS A 493 15.56 33.97 37.91
N PRO A 494 15.40 35.24 37.50
CA PRO A 494 15.88 35.89 36.27
C PRO A 494 16.75 37.12 36.63
N VAL A 495 17.22 37.92 35.66
CA VAL A 495 17.90 39.21 35.93
C VAL A 495 17.36 40.35 35.03
N ALA A 496 17.17 41.52 35.63
CA ALA A 496 16.72 42.80 35.05
C ALA A 496 17.02 43.93 36.07
N ALA A 497 17.11 45.23 35.75
CA ALA A 497 17.33 46.00 34.52
C ALA A 497 17.50 47.51 34.89
N LYS A 498 18.00 48.36 33.97
CA LYS A 498 17.75 49.82 33.77
C LYS A 498 18.61 50.30 32.58
N ALA A 499 18.15 51.04 31.56
CA ALA A 499 17.29 52.25 31.42
C ALA A 499 18.10 53.57 31.49
N GLU A 500 17.72 54.68 30.84
CA GLU A 500 16.51 54.97 30.02
C GLU A 500 16.75 54.72 28.50
N ALA A 501 16.44 55.51 27.44
CA ALA A 501 15.83 56.84 27.23
C ALA A 501 15.25 56.97 25.79
N LYS A 502 14.48 58.06 25.52
CA LYS A 502 13.82 58.39 24.23
C LYS A 502 13.64 59.90 24.03
N PRO A 503 13.53 60.39 22.78
CA PRO A 503 12.34 61.20 22.41
C PRO A 503 11.40 60.55 21.36
N LYS A 504 10.51 61.35 20.74
CA LYS A 504 9.33 60.93 19.94
C LYS A 504 9.30 61.56 18.51
N PRO A 505 8.36 61.17 17.61
CA PRO A 505 8.47 61.34 16.15
C PRO A 505 7.73 62.56 15.56
N GLU A 506 7.91 62.81 14.26
CA GLU A 506 7.09 63.77 13.50
C GLU A 506 6.84 63.39 12.01
N VAL A 507 6.05 64.21 11.31
CA VAL A 507 5.20 63.89 10.13
C VAL A 507 5.68 64.53 8.82
N LYS A 508 5.41 63.88 7.67
CA LYS A 508 5.09 64.46 6.33
C LYS A 508 4.45 63.36 5.45
N ALA A 509 3.41 63.52 4.62
CA ALA A 509 2.75 64.62 3.88
C ALA A 509 3.01 64.58 2.36
N GLU A 510 1.94 64.47 1.56
CA GLU A 510 1.88 64.54 0.09
C GLU A 510 1.68 66.03 -0.38
N PRO A 511 1.21 66.37 -1.62
CA PRO A 511 1.16 65.67 -2.93
C PRO A 511 1.60 66.54 -4.15
N LYS A 512 1.65 65.99 -5.39
CA LYS A 512 0.91 66.45 -6.62
C LYS A 512 1.58 66.18 -8.00
N LYS A 513 0.72 65.66 -8.91
CA LYS A 513 0.50 65.95 -10.36
C LYS A 513 1.48 65.55 -11.48
N GLU A 514 0.84 65.01 -12.52
CA GLU A 514 1.23 64.79 -13.92
C GLU A 514 1.75 66.04 -14.67
N PRO A 515 2.38 65.86 -15.84
CA PRO A 515 1.61 66.01 -17.11
C PRO A 515 1.68 64.76 -18.03
N ALA A 516 0.99 64.82 -19.18
CA ALA A 516 0.59 63.64 -19.96
C ALA A 516 1.11 63.56 -21.42
N ALA A 517 1.02 62.33 -21.96
CA ALA A 517 0.82 61.94 -23.37
C ALA A 517 1.88 62.25 -24.45
N ALA A 518 2.37 61.17 -25.08
CA ALA A 518 2.83 61.13 -26.48
C ALA A 518 2.47 59.76 -27.12
N LYS A 519 2.34 59.70 -28.46
CA LYS A 519 1.94 58.49 -29.21
C LYS A 519 3.14 57.82 -29.92
N PRO A 520 3.08 56.50 -30.20
CA PRO A 520 4.11 55.81 -30.98
C PRO A 520 4.03 56.12 -32.49
N VAL A 521 5.16 55.97 -33.19
CA VAL A 521 5.29 56.03 -34.65
C VAL A 521 6.10 54.82 -35.13
N ALA A 522 5.80 54.29 -36.32
CA ALA A 522 6.41 53.07 -36.85
C ALA A 522 6.79 53.18 -38.34
N VAL A 523 7.91 52.55 -38.73
CA VAL A 523 8.33 52.22 -40.12
C VAL A 523 9.17 50.92 -40.02
N ALA A 524 8.99 49.78 -40.71
CA ALA A 524 8.15 49.29 -41.82
C ALA A 524 8.80 49.20 -43.24
N THR A 525 9.20 47.98 -43.65
CA THR A 525 9.32 47.47 -45.04
C THR A 525 9.50 45.94 -45.01
N LYS A 526 8.68 45.09 -45.69
CA LYS A 526 8.67 44.64 -47.12
C LYS A 526 9.78 43.61 -47.47
N ALA A 527 9.56 42.55 -48.29
CA ALA A 527 8.35 42.06 -49.00
C ALA A 527 8.50 40.60 -49.56
N ALA A 528 7.37 40.04 -50.05
CA ALA A 528 7.22 38.90 -51.00
C ALA A 528 7.60 37.47 -50.50
N ALA A 529 7.10 36.35 -51.06
CA ALA A 529 6.22 36.12 -52.24
C ALA A 529 5.15 34.99 -52.02
N LYS A 530 4.37 34.64 -53.07
CA LYS A 530 3.37 33.53 -53.14
C LYS A 530 3.52 32.76 -54.51
N PRO A 531 2.56 31.95 -55.03
CA PRO A 531 2.38 30.51 -54.74
C PRO A 531 2.17 29.60 -55.99
N VAL A 532 2.07 28.28 -55.80
CA VAL A 532 1.56 27.28 -56.79
C VAL A 532 0.72 26.25 -55.99
N LYS A 533 -0.59 25.98 -56.20
CA LYS A 533 -1.35 25.37 -57.34
C LYS A 533 -0.98 23.89 -57.59
N ALA A 534 -1.90 22.96 -57.93
CA ALA A 534 -3.32 23.06 -58.34
C ALA A 534 -4.19 21.86 -57.84
N ALA A 535 -5.49 21.88 -58.16
CA ALA A 535 -6.45 20.76 -58.05
C ALA A 535 -6.88 20.27 -59.46
N PRO A 536 -7.62 19.15 -59.59
CA PRO A 536 -9.11 19.16 -59.67
C PRO A 536 -9.77 18.21 -58.64
N ALA A 537 -11.00 18.42 -58.13
CA ALA A 537 -12.34 18.31 -58.74
C ALA A 537 -12.64 16.88 -59.26
N VAL A 538 -13.82 16.23 -59.09
CA VAL A 538 -15.26 16.62 -59.17
C VAL A 538 -16.06 15.57 -58.33
N LYS A 539 -17.17 15.81 -57.60
CA LYS A 539 -18.56 16.17 -57.99
C LYS A 539 -19.42 16.45 -56.74
N ALA A 540 -20.63 17.01 -56.87
CA ALA A 540 -21.50 17.34 -55.73
C ALA A 540 -23.01 17.28 -56.05
N VAL A 541 -23.83 17.17 -54.97
CA VAL A 541 -25.25 17.64 -54.89
C VAL A 541 -26.27 16.83 -55.73
N PRO A 542 -27.59 16.76 -55.38
CA PRO A 542 -28.36 17.61 -54.45
C PRO A 542 -29.13 16.91 -53.29
N ALA A 543 -29.60 17.74 -52.37
CA ALA A 543 -30.70 17.44 -51.45
C ALA A 543 -32.07 17.82 -52.06
N LYS A 544 -33.18 17.43 -51.43
CA LYS A 544 -34.54 17.91 -51.77
C LYS A 544 -35.38 18.14 -50.51
N ALA A 545 -36.20 19.20 -50.52
CA ALA A 545 -37.06 19.64 -49.41
C ALA A 545 -38.51 19.89 -49.91
N VAL A 546 -39.31 20.70 -49.18
CA VAL A 546 -40.76 21.04 -49.31
C VAL A 546 -41.63 20.19 -48.36
N ALA A 547 -42.07 20.67 -47.18
CA ALA A 547 -43.16 21.63 -46.83
C ALA A 547 -44.56 20.96 -46.67
N ALA A 548 -45.58 21.47 -45.96
CA ALA A 548 -45.83 22.82 -45.41
C ALA A 548 -46.71 22.86 -44.11
N LYS A 549 -47.10 24.09 -43.71
CA LYS A 549 -48.01 24.56 -42.61
C LYS A 549 -49.48 24.08 -42.74
N PRO A 550 -50.46 24.38 -41.82
CA PRO A 550 -50.48 25.43 -40.77
C PRO A 550 -51.01 25.03 -39.36
N ALA A 551 -51.14 26.03 -38.46
CA ALA A 551 -51.85 25.97 -37.17
C ALA A 551 -53.29 26.52 -37.28
N PRO A 552 -54.04 26.61 -36.16
CA PRO A 552 -54.53 27.95 -35.76
C PRO A 552 -54.38 28.27 -34.26
N ALA A 553 -54.62 29.52 -33.87
CA ALA A 553 -54.53 30.02 -32.49
C ALA A 553 -55.67 31.01 -32.16
N LYS A 554 -55.97 31.18 -30.86
CA LYS A 554 -56.70 32.31 -30.22
C LYS A 554 -56.09 32.51 -28.81
N ASN A 555 -55.45 33.62 -28.48
CA ASN A 555 -55.97 34.97 -28.15
C ASN A 555 -56.56 35.11 -26.72
N THR A 556 -55.70 35.52 -25.76
CA THR A 556 -55.69 36.83 -25.06
C THR A 556 -56.99 37.49 -24.52
N PRO A 557 -56.93 38.40 -23.52
CA PRO A 557 -55.96 38.59 -22.43
C PRO A 557 -56.56 39.07 -21.05
N ALA A 558 -55.65 39.24 -20.06
CA ALA A 558 -55.64 40.30 -19.01
C ALA A 558 -56.75 40.43 -17.94
N LYS A 559 -56.30 40.60 -16.67
CA LYS A 559 -56.63 41.82 -15.89
C LYS A 559 -55.60 42.13 -14.81
N VAL A 560 -55.36 43.42 -14.56
CA VAL A 560 -54.59 43.96 -13.42
C VAL A 560 -55.56 44.47 -12.36
N VAL A 561 -55.30 44.17 -11.08
CA VAL A 561 -55.75 44.99 -9.94
C VAL A 561 -54.64 44.99 -8.89
N ALA A 562 -54.24 46.18 -8.42
CA ALA A 562 -53.38 46.35 -7.25
C ALA A 562 -54.17 47.09 -6.16
N LYS A 563 -54.02 46.67 -4.88
CA LYS A 563 -54.38 47.52 -3.73
C LYS A 563 -53.68 47.06 -2.45
N ALA A 564 -52.81 47.93 -1.96
CA ALA A 564 -52.48 48.09 -0.53
C ALA A 564 -53.59 49.00 0.12
N PRO A 565 -53.56 49.42 1.41
CA PRO A 565 -52.42 49.35 2.34
C PRO A 565 -52.70 49.18 3.86
N ALA A 566 -51.57 49.06 4.61
CA ALA A 566 -51.26 49.69 5.90
C ALA A 566 -51.91 49.26 7.25
N LYS A 567 -51.04 49.34 8.28
CA LYS A 567 -51.30 49.41 9.75
C LYS A 567 -51.83 48.13 10.42
N ALA A 568 -51.55 47.85 11.70
CA ALA A 568 -50.76 48.58 12.70
C ALA A 568 -49.83 47.65 13.51
N ALA A 569 -48.80 48.24 14.15
CA ALA A 569 -47.91 47.54 15.07
C ALA A 569 -48.49 47.46 16.50
N HIS A 570 -48.07 46.46 17.27
CA HIS A 570 -47.65 46.69 18.65
C HIS A 570 -46.58 45.73 19.15
N LYS A 571 -45.73 46.25 20.02
CA LYS A 571 -44.81 45.52 20.91
C LYS A 571 -45.49 45.45 22.29
N PRO A 572 -45.09 44.55 23.19
CA PRO A 572 -44.42 45.10 24.38
C PRO A 572 -43.25 44.26 24.90
N ALA A 573 -42.47 44.91 25.76
CA ALA A 573 -41.46 44.38 26.67
C ALA A 573 -41.24 45.47 27.76
N PRO A 574 -40.48 45.26 28.84
CA PRO A 574 -39.98 44.02 29.44
C PRO A 574 -40.43 43.86 30.93
N ALA A 575 -40.02 42.79 31.61
CA ALA A 575 -40.03 42.72 33.08
C ALA A 575 -38.94 41.79 33.65
N ALA A 576 -38.32 42.21 34.76
CA ALA A 576 -37.36 41.51 35.63
C ALA A 576 -37.25 42.35 36.94
N PRO A 577 -36.40 42.05 37.96
CA PRO A 577 -35.62 40.83 38.28
C PRO A 577 -35.74 40.35 39.76
N ALA A 578 -35.24 39.14 40.07
CA ALA A 578 -34.76 38.73 41.40
C ALA A 578 -33.64 37.68 41.20
N LYS A 579 -32.40 37.82 41.70
CA LYS A 579 -31.93 37.81 43.12
C LYS A 579 -32.20 36.49 43.85
N SER A 580 -31.26 35.82 44.55
CA SER A 580 -29.78 35.72 44.51
C SER A 580 -29.31 34.90 45.73
N ALA A 581 -28.57 33.79 45.57
CA ALA A 581 -27.95 33.07 46.72
C ALA A 581 -26.70 32.24 46.35
N LYS A 582 -25.66 32.35 47.18
CA LYS A 582 -24.37 31.62 47.26
C LYS A 582 -23.68 32.09 48.57
N PRO A 583 -22.62 31.45 49.10
CA PRO A 583 -22.23 30.03 49.07
C PRO A 583 -21.80 29.48 50.47
N ALA A 584 -21.63 28.16 50.61
CA ALA A 584 -20.88 27.50 51.70
C ALA A 584 -20.38 26.11 51.21
N THR A 585 -19.11 25.87 50.89
CA THR A 585 -17.86 25.70 51.68
C THR A 585 -17.64 24.31 52.31
N LYS A 586 -16.60 23.62 51.80
CA LYS A 586 -15.65 22.70 52.49
C LYS A 586 -16.23 21.57 53.39
N HIS A 587 -15.83 20.32 53.12
CA HIS A 587 -14.71 19.72 53.86
C HIS A 587 -14.22 18.37 53.31
N ALA A 588 -12.92 18.12 53.54
CA ALA A 588 -12.19 16.86 53.56
C ALA A 588 -10.97 17.09 54.50
N PRO A 589 -10.08 16.11 54.79
CA PRO A 589 -10.10 14.67 54.53
C PRO A 589 -9.88 13.82 55.81
N ALA A 590 -9.71 12.50 55.69
CA ALA A 590 -9.08 11.66 56.72
C ALA A 590 -8.30 10.48 56.10
N LYS A 591 -7.21 10.03 56.75
CA LYS A 591 -6.39 8.85 56.38
C LYS A 591 -6.24 7.92 57.59
N SER A 592 -6.38 6.61 57.38
CA SER A 592 -5.75 5.51 58.16
C SER A 592 -6.19 4.17 57.56
N THR A 593 -5.48 3.04 57.68
CA THR A 593 -4.02 2.75 57.88
C THR A 593 -3.78 1.34 57.33
N ALA A 594 -2.57 1.03 56.84
CA ALA A 594 -2.24 -0.32 56.40
C ALA A 594 -1.88 -1.26 57.56
N LYS A 595 -2.23 -2.56 57.43
CA LYS A 595 -1.46 -3.68 58.02
C LYS A 595 -1.88 -5.03 57.42
N ALA A 596 -0.89 -5.90 57.22
CA ALA A 596 -0.97 -7.32 56.89
C ALA A 596 0.25 -8.00 57.57
N PRO A 597 0.52 -9.31 57.41
CA PRO A 597 -0.33 -10.44 57.00
C PRO A 597 -0.37 -11.54 58.11
N VAL A 598 -0.86 -12.76 57.82
CA VAL A 598 -0.22 -14.06 58.17
C VAL A 598 -1.09 -15.29 57.78
N LYS A 599 -0.41 -16.31 57.22
CA LYS A 599 -0.66 -17.78 57.10
C LYS A 599 -1.97 -18.33 57.74
N THR A 600 -2.78 -19.18 57.09
CA THR A 600 -2.50 -20.59 56.68
C THR A 600 -3.39 -21.01 55.48
N ALA A 601 -2.93 -21.72 54.43
CA ALA A 601 -2.44 -23.11 54.31
C ALA A 601 -3.54 -24.20 54.07
N LYS A 602 -3.55 -24.75 52.83
CA LYS A 602 -4.11 -26.02 52.28
C LYS A 602 -5.05 -26.92 53.12
N PRO A 603 -5.99 -27.60 52.42
CA PRO A 603 -5.82 -29.06 52.35
C PRO A 603 -5.99 -29.71 50.96
N ALA A 604 -5.30 -30.84 50.78
CA ALA A 604 -5.45 -31.92 49.79
C ALA A 604 -4.63 -33.13 50.32
N PRO A 605 -4.64 -34.37 49.76
CA PRO A 605 -5.44 -34.91 48.64
C PRO A 605 -6.03 -36.36 48.83
N LYS A 606 -6.95 -36.78 47.95
CA LYS A 606 -7.16 -38.21 47.51
C LYS A 606 -7.63 -39.19 48.64
N PRO A 607 -7.69 -40.56 48.53
CA PRO A 607 -7.18 -41.49 47.50
C PRO A 607 -7.99 -42.80 47.15
N VAL A 608 -7.40 -43.64 46.25
CA VAL A 608 -7.72 -45.06 45.83
C VAL A 608 -9.11 -45.34 45.20
N ALA A 609 -9.39 -46.39 44.40
CA ALA A 609 -8.72 -47.63 43.92
C ALA A 609 -9.39 -48.11 42.57
N LYS A 610 -8.91 -49.05 41.72
CA LYS A 610 -7.67 -49.86 41.56
C LYS A 610 -7.58 -50.44 40.10
N LYS A 611 -6.36 -50.86 39.72
CA LYS A 611 -5.87 -51.85 38.69
C LYS A 611 -6.88 -52.91 38.13
N ALA A 612 -6.73 -53.56 36.96
CA ALA A 612 -5.79 -53.46 35.80
C ALA A 612 -6.27 -54.36 34.60
N ALA A 613 -5.49 -54.44 33.50
CA ALA A 613 -5.65 -55.30 32.29
C ALA A 613 -5.29 -56.81 32.55
N PRO A 614 -5.31 -57.79 31.58
CA PRO A 614 -5.46 -57.71 30.10
C PRO A 614 -6.28 -58.86 29.39
N ALA A 615 -6.41 -58.86 28.05
CA ALA A 615 -6.52 -60.05 27.15
C ALA A 615 -6.56 -59.67 25.63
N LYS A 616 -6.46 -60.65 24.71
CA LYS A 616 -6.49 -60.49 23.22
C LYS A 616 -7.56 -61.35 22.53
N ALA A 617 -8.28 -60.75 21.56
CA ALA A 617 -8.79 -61.30 20.27
C ALA A 617 -9.64 -62.61 20.23
N PRO A 618 -10.50 -62.83 19.19
CA PRO A 618 -9.98 -63.42 17.93
C PRO A 618 -10.68 -63.02 16.60
N ALA A 619 -10.01 -63.38 15.49
CA ALA A 619 -10.51 -63.82 14.17
C ALA A 619 -11.15 -62.87 13.10
N LYS A 620 -10.62 -63.06 11.87
CA LYS A 620 -11.06 -62.70 10.49
C LYS A 620 -12.12 -63.71 9.96
N PRO A 621 -12.86 -63.56 8.81
CA PRO A 621 -12.41 -63.23 7.41
C PRO A 621 -13.24 -62.13 6.67
N VAL A 622 -12.82 -61.48 5.56
CA VAL A 622 -12.40 -61.90 4.18
C VAL A 622 -13.58 -62.55 3.42
N ALA A 623 -14.03 -62.16 2.21
CA ALA A 623 -13.31 -61.96 0.93
C ALA A 623 -14.04 -60.99 -0.06
N LYS A 624 -13.32 -60.18 -0.86
CA LYS A 624 -12.92 -60.33 -2.29
C LYS A 624 -13.91 -59.88 -3.40
N LYS A 625 -13.38 -58.95 -4.22
CA LYS A 625 -13.63 -58.59 -5.65
C LYS A 625 -14.54 -59.53 -6.49
N ALA A 626 -15.44 -58.91 -7.29
CA ALA A 626 -15.65 -59.29 -8.69
C ALA A 626 -16.28 -58.17 -9.56
N ALA A 627 -15.74 -58.01 -10.76
CA ALA A 627 -16.33 -57.42 -11.98
C ALA A 627 -15.82 -58.32 -13.15
N PRO A 628 -16.19 -58.14 -14.44
CA PRO A 628 -17.11 -57.17 -15.06
C PRO A 628 -18.12 -57.82 -16.05
N ALA A 629 -18.94 -57.02 -16.75
CA ALA A 629 -19.51 -57.38 -18.06
C ALA A 629 -19.78 -56.13 -18.92
N LYS A 630 -19.68 -56.28 -20.26
CA LYS A 630 -20.03 -55.24 -21.26
C LYS A 630 -21.09 -55.77 -22.22
N LYS A 631 -22.06 -54.94 -22.62
CA LYS A 631 -22.43 -54.67 -24.04
C LYS A 631 -23.50 -53.56 -24.14
N ALA A 632 -23.63 -53.01 -25.33
CA ALA A 632 -24.54 -51.94 -25.75
C ALA A 632 -25.46 -52.49 -26.89
N PRO A 633 -26.13 -51.72 -27.77
CA PRO A 633 -26.37 -50.25 -27.82
C PRO A 633 -27.81 -49.81 -28.18
N ALA A 634 -28.11 -48.51 -28.05
CA ALA A 634 -29.15 -47.83 -28.85
C ALA A 634 -28.92 -46.31 -28.97
N LYS A 635 -29.38 -45.72 -30.09
CA LYS A 635 -29.40 -44.30 -30.51
C LYS A 635 -30.67 -44.15 -31.40
N PRO A 636 -31.06 -42.95 -31.89
CA PRO A 636 -31.02 -41.58 -31.33
C PRO A 636 -32.38 -40.85 -31.51
N ALA A 637 -32.56 -39.62 -31.01
CA ALA A 637 -33.45 -38.64 -31.69
C ALA A 637 -33.22 -37.16 -31.25
N LYS A 638 -33.40 -36.27 -32.23
CA LYS A 638 -33.20 -34.81 -32.23
C LYS A 638 -34.32 -34.00 -31.55
N LYS A 639 -34.04 -32.69 -31.42
CA LYS A 639 -34.95 -31.56 -31.13
C LYS A 639 -35.37 -31.43 -29.65
N ARG A 640 -35.67 -30.22 -29.16
CA ARG A 640 -35.95 -28.96 -29.88
C ARG A 640 -35.10 -27.79 -29.40
#